data_AF-A0A1W9VI90-F1
#
_entry.id   AF-A0A1W9VI90-F1
#
_cell.length_a   1.000
_cell.length_b   1.000
_cell.length_c   1.000
_cell.angle_alpha   90.00
_cell.angle_beta   90.00
_cell.angle_gamma   90.00
#
_symmetry.space_group_name_H-M   'P 1'
#
loop_
_entity.id
_entity.type
_entity.pdbx_description
1 polymer ?
#
loop_
_entity_poly.entity_id
_entity_poly.type
_entity_poly.pdbx_seq_one_letter_code
_entity_poly.pdbx_strand_id
1 'polypeptide(L)'
;MKFIKTFLNYLIDPRVKFKGFKNRPASPDLAKNELGNAQSLAWYQIINPPLVLGGIVLLGLILILLFGPQWATYDPYITARSVLPHFDMEKSEMIAPPFAPSDIYPLGSDNFGNDLLSLIFFGARVTLVAGAYITLTRVIIGLILGGLAGWFEGTWLDKVITGASVVISSIPLLLSSMIMIYALDIQKGLWVFVVALSTLGWTEISQLIRGEFIRIRKTLYVEAAEALGLTKIQIIIRHAIPNVFSYLISLSFLEMGAVLLLVAELGFLSVFIGGGSRFSSDPFAPGFIQMVEVPEWGAMVALGTPFFRSATYMVFAPALAFFVSIVGLNSFGEGLRRLFDRWPFSTAIFLRKRIILIIAIFVACTAFIFQRTSPLTSYQRVSSEFNPQRAAEHIQAITSFDTQTFATAAENPLVLYLKDNLSEFGMKRAWRSTLHSYYHYPITTAIVRPLAEPHLVVGDQKNYHHLEDFGFITLGCGGGGKVDAPLAFVGGTSLERNLALDDLNLQGQVILSPGADVPANFPDQVAALGALGVLLISDDAQPIVSQFEMTGDMTKYQCPNEIPVFRITPSAAESILAQTGHTLAELSSPAEESFIQPLDIDASMSLELSQPTAVEIPNAVGFLGGYDMDYANELVVVFTTFDGLGLTPAGQDGIPASDAVSMAVFLESARIWQENNLDPRRSIIFVMWGGEYLEHS
;
A
#
# COMPACT_ATOMS: atom_id res chain seq x y z
N MET A 1 30.36 24.03 -14.11
CA MET A 1 29.58 23.93 -15.38
C MET A 1 30.42 23.67 -16.64
N LYS A 2 31.49 24.44 -16.93
CA LYS A 2 32.35 24.21 -18.12
C LYS A 2 33.01 22.83 -18.14
N PHE A 3 33.58 22.37 -17.02
CA PHE A 3 34.23 21.06 -16.93
C PHE A 3 33.26 19.91 -17.24
N ILE A 4 32.07 19.93 -16.64
CA ILE A 4 31.01 18.94 -16.87
C ILE A 4 30.56 18.96 -18.34
N LYS A 5 30.38 20.14 -18.94
CA LYS A 5 29.97 20.28 -20.34
C LYS A 5 31.05 19.80 -21.31
N THR A 6 32.33 20.08 -21.02
CA THR A 6 33.47 19.56 -21.80
C THR A 6 33.60 18.06 -21.65
N PHE A 7 33.46 17.53 -20.43
CA PHE A 7 33.48 16.09 -20.12
C PHE A 7 32.33 15.36 -20.83
N LEU A 8 31.10 15.87 -20.77
CA LEU A 8 29.94 15.34 -21.49
C LEU A 8 30.15 15.41 -23.01
N ASN A 9 30.62 16.54 -23.55
CA ASN A 9 30.90 16.64 -24.98
C ASN A 9 32.00 15.66 -25.43
N TYR A 10 32.98 15.38 -24.57
CA TYR A 10 34.05 14.41 -24.82
C TYR A 10 33.56 12.96 -24.79
N LEU A 11 32.55 12.68 -23.95
CA LEU A 11 31.82 11.42 -23.88
C LEU A 11 30.90 11.20 -25.09
N ILE A 12 30.28 12.27 -25.61
CA ILE A 12 29.25 12.22 -26.67
C ILE A 12 29.84 12.24 -28.10
N ASP A 13 30.98 12.90 -28.33
CA ASP A 13 31.67 12.88 -29.63
C ASP A 13 33.21 12.80 -29.44
N PRO A 14 33.74 11.57 -29.32
CA PRO A 14 35.16 11.35 -29.06
C PRO A 14 36.07 11.55 -30.28
N ARG A 15 35.61 12.03 -31.44
CA ARG A 15 36.52 12.17 -32.58
C ARG A 15 37.39 13.42 -32.44
N VAL A 16 38.70 13.27 -32.63
CA VAL A 16 39.59 14.40 -32.87
C VAL A 16 39.23 14.97 -34.24
N LYS A 17 38.67 16.18 -34.29
CA LYS A 17 38.64 16.96 -35.53
C LYS A 17 40.08 17.39 -35.82
N PHE A 18 40.85 16.55 -36.50
CA PHE A 18 42.18 16.91 -36.98
C PHE A 18 42.04 18.04 -38.02
N LYS A 19 42.16 19.30 -37.56
CA LYS A 19 42.37 20.44 -38.45
C LYS A 19 43.81 20.36 -38.96
N GLY A 20 44.01 19.90 -40.20
CA GLY A 20 45.33 19.96 -40.85
C GLY A 20 45.66 18.86 -41.86
N PHE A 21 45.01 17.69 -41.79
CA PHE A 21 45.18 16.67 -42.82
C PHE A 21 44.16 16.89 -43.94
N LYS A 22 44.60 17.46 -45.07
CA LYS A 22 43.89 17.28 -46.35
C LYS A 22 43.92 15.76 -46.62
N ASN A 23 42.76 15.11 -46.58
CA ASN A 23 42.60 13.75 -47.08
C ASN A 23 43.23 13.69 -48.48
N ARG A 24 44.35 12.98 -48.64
CA ARG A 24 44.75 12.54 -49.97
C ARG A 24 43.64 11.59 -50.45
N PRO A 25 43.02 11.81 -51.62
CA PRO A 25 42.09 10.83 -52.15
C PRO A 25 42.84 9.51 -52.29
N ALA A 26 42.24 8.43 -51.77
CA ALA A 26 42.73 7.08 -52.02
C ALA A 26 42.90 6.88 -53.53
N SER A 27 43.96 6.18 -53.95
CA SER A 27 44.20 5.89 -55.36
C SER A 27 42.94 5.26 -55.99
N PRO A 28 42.53 5.67 -57.20
CA PRO A 28 41.29 5.21 -57.85
C PRO A 28 41.16 3.68 -57.92
N ASP A 29 42.29 2.97 -57.96
CA ASP A 29 42.35 1.51 -58.08
C ASP A 29 42.05 0.77 -56.76
N LEU A 30 42.36 1.38 -55.60
CA LEU A 30 41.99 0.82 -54.29
C LEU A 30 40.49 1.06 -54.01
N ALA A 31 39.97 2.22 -54.42
CA ALA A 31 38.55 2.55 -54.26
C ALA A 31 37.65 1.61 -55.08
N LYS A 32 38.03 1.24 -56.31
CA LYS A 32 37.24 0.31 -57.14
C LYS A 32 37.20 -1.12 -56.60
N ASN A 33 38.28 -1.62 -55.98
CA ASN A 33 38.30 -2.96 -55.40
C ASN A 33 37.56 -3.04 -54.06
N GLU A 34 37.54 -1.98 -53.25
CA GLU A 34 36.76 -1.98 -51.99
C GLU A 34 35.27 -1.65 -52.20
N LEU A 35 34.92 -0.83 -53.20
CA LEU A 35 33.52 -0.53 -53.52
C LEU A 35 32.82 -1.63 -54.33
N GLY A 36 33.57 -2.47 -55.07
CA GLY A 36 33.02 -3.59 -55.84
C GLY A 36 32.52 -4.78 -55.00
N ASN A 37 32.96 -4.90 -53.75
CA ASN A 37 32.54 -5.97 -52.83
C ASN A 37 31.53 -5.52 -51.75
N ALA A 38 31.23 -4.23 -51.67
CA ALA A 38 30.31 -3.66 -50.67
C ALA A 38 28.84 -3.58 -51.14
N GLN A 39 28.52 -4.08 -52.34
CA GLN A 39 27.21 -3.93 -52.98
C GLN A 39 26.51 -5.26 -53.25
N SER A 40 26.01 -5.89 -52.18
CA SER A 40 24.66 -6.47 -52.09
C SER A 40 24.53 -7.16 -50.73
N LEU A 41 23.74 -6.57 -49.84
CA LEU A 41 23.32 -7.20 -48.59
C LEU A 41 22.42 -8.40 -48.95
N ALA A 42 23.01 -9.57 -49.19
CA ALA A 42 22.26 -10.80 -49.27
C ALA A 42 21.76 -11.12 -47.86
N TRP A 43 20.48 -10.84 -47.60
CA TRP A 43 19.80 -11.05 -46.31
C TRP A 43 20.03 -12.45 -45.71
N TYR A 44 20.23 -13.47 -46.56
CA TYR A 44 20.63 -14.82 -46.16
C TYR A 44 21.96 -14.91 -45.39
N GLN A 45 22.86 -13.92 -45.50
CA GLN A 45 24.17 -13.92 -44.82
C GLN A 45 24.10 -13.36 -43.37
N ILE A 46 23.06 -12.57 -43.06
CA ILE A 46 22.79 -12.01 -41.72
C ILE A 46 22.02 -13.02 -40.86
N ILE A 47 21.22 -13.86 -41.50
CA ILE A 47 20.37 -14.86 -40.86
C ILE A 47 21.21 -16.10 -40.52
N ASN A 48 21.38 -16.36 -39.22
CA ASN A 48 21.87 -17.64 -38.73
C ASN A 48 20.78 -18.33 -37.88
N PRO A 49 20.68 -19.67 -37.90
CA PRO A 49 19.59 -20.37 -37.21
C PRO A 49 19.46 -20.02 -35.71
N PRO A 50 20.56 -19.92 -34.94
CA PRO A 50 20.49 -19.46 -33.54
C PRO A 50 19.88 -18.05 -33.39
N LEU A 51 20.27 -17.10 -34.25
CA LEU A 51 19.75 -15.72 -34.22
C LEU A 51 18.25 -15.66 -34.51
N VAL A 52 17.76 -16.47 -35.46
CA VAL A 52 16.32 -16.50 -35.80
C VAL A 52 15.52 -17.10 -34.65
N LEU A 53 15.91 -18.28 -34.18
CA LEU A 53 15.22 -18.97 -33.10
C LEU A 53 15.24 -18.12 -31.83
N GLY A 54 16.40 -17.61 -31.45
CA GLY A 54 16.55 -16.72 -30.30
C GLY A 54 15.78 -15.41 -30.47
N GLY A 55 15.75 -14.84 -31.68
CA GLY A 55 15.01 -13.61 -31.97
C GLY A 55 13.50 -13.77 -31.85
N ILE A 56 12.95 -14.90 -32.31
CA ILE A 56 11.52 -15.23 -32.16
C ILE A 56 11.17 -15.39 -30.68
N VAL A 57 11.96 -16.16 -29.94
CA VAL A 57 11.71 -16.37 -28.50
C VAL A 57 11.84 -15.06 -27.74
N LEU A 58 12.90 -14.28 -27.98
CA LEU A 58 13.11 -12.99 -27.32
C LEU A 58 11.96 -12.02 -27.61
N LEU A 59 11.44 -11.99 -28.83
CA LEU A 59 10.26 -11.19 -29.18
C LEU A 59 9.03 -11.68 -28.40
N GLY A 60 8.82 -12.99 -28.31
CA GLY A 60 7.76 -13.57 -27.47
C GLY A 60 7.88 -13.17 -25.99
N LEU A 61 9.09 -13.24 -25.42
CA LEU A 61 9.35 -12.83 -24.04
C LEU A 61 9.08 -11.34 -23.83
N ILE A 62 9.49 -10.47 -24.76
CA ILE A 62 9.21 -9.03 -24.69
C ILE A 62 7.71 -8.78 -24.76
N LEU A 63 6.98 -9.50 -25.61
CA LEU A 63 5.53 -9.38 -25.70
C LEU A 63 4.84 -9.84 -24.42
N ILE A 64 5.25 -10.97 -23.83
CA ILE A 64 4.73 -11.44 -22.53
C ILE A 64 5.09 -10.44 -21.41
N LEU A 65 6.32 -9.92 -21.40
CA LEU A 65 6.76 -8.90 -20.44
C LEU A 65 5.85 -7.66 -20.48
N LEU A 66 5.52 -7.17 -21.68
CA LEU A 66 4.72 -5.95 -21.86
C LEU A 66 3.22 -6.19 -21.70
N PHE A 67 2.69 -7.28 -22.26
CA PHE A 67 1.25 -7.51 -22.42
C PHE A 67 0.72 -8.76 -21.71
N GLY A 68 1.56 -9.59 -21.10
CA GLY A 68 1.17 -10.88 -20.53
C GLY A 68 -0.03 -10.80 -19.57
N PRO A 69 -0.03 -9.90 -18.59
CA PRO A 69 -1.19 -9.67 -17.72
C PRO A 69 -2.48 -9.17 -18.36
N GLN A 70 -2.47 -8.69 -19.60
CA GLN A 70 -3.70 -8.46 -20.38
C GLN A 70 -4.20 -9.75 -21.05
N TRP A 71 -3.31 -10.74 -21.20
CA TRP A 71 -3.62 -12.06 -21.73
C TRP A 71 -3.88 -13.09 -20.62
N ALA A 72 -3.60 -12.74 -19.37
CA ALA A 72 -3.95 -13.53 -18.21
C ALA A 72 -5.47 -13.58 -18.06
N THR A 73 -5.98 -14.75 -17.73
CA THR A 73 -7.42 -14.97 -17.52
C THR A 73 -7.88 -14.30 -16.22
N TYR A 74 -7.01 -14.25 -15.22
CA TYR A 74 -7.28 -13.68 -13.90
C TYR A 74 -6.13 -12.79 -13.42
N ASP A 75 -6.44 -11.76 -12.62
CA ASP A 75 -5.44 -10.96 -11.92
C ASP A 75 -5.15 -11.62 -10.56
N PRO A 76 -3.95 -12.20 -10.35
CA PRO A 76 -3.61 -12.92 -9.12
C PRO A 76 -3.51 -11.99 -7.89
N TYR A 77 -3.51 -10.67 -8.06
CA TYR A 77 -3.50 -9.72 -6.94
C TYR A 77 -4.90 -9.34 -6.44
N ILE A 78 -5.94 -9.50 -7.27
CA ILE A 78 -7.32 -9.09 -6.96
C ILE A 78 -8.19 -10.33 -6.77
N THR A 79 -8.12 -11.23 -7.74
CA THR A 79 -8.95 -12.42 -7.85
C THR A 79 -8.02 -13.63 -7.96
N ALA A 80 -7.21 -13.82 -6.92
CA ALA A 80 -6.65 -15.14 -6.65
C ALA A 80 -7.88 -16.06 -6.48
N ARG A 81 -8.15 -16.95 -7.43
CA ARG A 81 -9.19 -17.98 -7.26
C ARG A 81 -8.67 -19.00 -6.26
N SER A 82 -8.48 -18.55 -5.03
CA SER A 82 -8.06 -19.38 -3.92
C SER A 82 -9.27 -20.24 -3.56
N VAL A 83 -9.34 -21.45 -4.11
CA VAL A 83 -10.43 -22.37 -3.79
C VAL A 83 -10.06 -23.06 -2.49
N LEU A 84 -10.64 -22.58 -1.39
CA LEU A 84 -10.59 -23.29 -0.13
C LEU A 84 -11.15 -24.71 -0.29
N PRO A 85 -10.50 -25.74 0.28
CA PRO A 85 -11.05 -27.09 0.31
C PRO A 85 -12.47 -27.08 0.86
N HIS A 86 -13.45 -27.51 0.07
CA HIS A 86 -14.83 -27.58 0.49
C HIS A 86 -15.45 -28.92 0.11
N PHE A 87 -16.40 -29.37 0.93
CA PHE A 87 -17.19 -30.55 0.62
C PHE A 87 -18.36 -30.13 -0.27
N ASP A 88 -18.37 -30.59 -1.52
CA ASP A 88 -19.50 -30.39 -2.43
C ASP A 88 -20.61 -31.37 -2.05
N MET A 89 -21.70 -30.83 -1.47
CA MET A 89 -22.83 -31.63 -0.99
C MET A 89 -23.58 -32.32 -2.12
N GLU A 90 -23.57 -31.77 -3.34
CA GLU A 90 -24.25 -32.36 -4.50
C GLU A 90 -23.46 -33.52 -5.08
N LYS A 91 -22.13 -33.37 -5.16
CA LYS A 91 -21.23 -34.40 -5.68
C LYS A 91 -20.77 -35.41 -4.63
N SER A 92 -21.01 -35.14 -3.35
CA SER A 92 -20.52 -35.94 -2.21
C SER A 92 -19.00 -36.15 -2.25
N GLU A 93 -18.27 -35.15 -2.74
CA GLU A 93 -16.81 -35.19 -2.91
C GLU A 93 -16.17 -33.95 -2.30
N MET A 94 -14.96 -34.13 -1.77
CA MET A 94 -14.15 -33.03 -1.27
C MET A 94 -13.40 -32.42 -2.46
N ILE A 95 -13.73 -31.18 -2.80
CA ILE A 95 -13.06 -30.42 -3.85
C ILE A 95 -11.92 -29.64 -3.21
N ALA A 96 -10.69 -30.00 -3.56
CA ALA A 96 -9.50 -29.30 -3.11
C ALA A 96 -8.49 -29.10 -4.24
N PRO A 97 -7.80 -27.95 -4.27
CA PRO A 97 -6.64 -27.75 -5.13
C PRO A 97 -5.47 -28.67 -4.72
N PRO A 98 -4.51 -28.92 -5.63
CA PRO A 98 -4.39 -28.36 -6.97
C PRO A 98 -5.30 -29.02 -8.01
N PHE A 99 -5.91 -28.23 -8.89
CA PHE A 99 -6.75 -28.70 -9.99
C PHE A 99 -5.91 -29.04 -11.22
N ALA A 100 -6.24 -30.17 -11.85
CA ALA A 100 -5.61 -30.59 -13.09
C ALA A 100 -5.95 -29.64 -14.26
N PRO A 101 -5.14 -29.65 -15.34
CA PRO A 101 -5.43 -28.89 -16.55
C PRO A 101 -6.86 -29.13 -17.07
N SER A 102 -7.59 -28.05 -17.31
CA SER A 102 -8.99 -28.05 -17.75
C SER A 102 -9.29 -26.77 -18.55
N ASP A 103 -10.51 -26.66 -19.09
CA ASP A 103 -10.93 -25.45 -19.82
C ASP A 103 -10.93 -24.19 -18.93
N ILE A 104 -11.10 -24.36 -17.62
CA ILE A 104 -11.05 -23.28 -16.63
C ILE A 104 -9.61 -22.99 -16.20
N TYR A 105 -8.79 -24.03 -16.10
CA TYR A 105 -7.38 -23.95 -15.70
C TYR A 105 -6.48 -24.53 -16.81
N PRO A 106 -6.14 -23.78 -17.87
CA PRO A 106 -5.48 -24.34 -19.05
C PRO A 106 -4.15 -25.05 -18.76
N LEU A 107 -3.40 -24.59 -17.76
CA LEU A 107 -2.15 -25.21 -17.30
C LEU A 107 -2.29 -25.90 -15.93
N GLY A 108 -3.50 -26.00 -15.39
CA GLY A 108 -3.79 -26.43 -14.03
C GLY A 108 -3.73 -25.27 -13.03
N SER A 109 -3.96 -25.57 -11.76
CA SER A 109 -3.87 -24.60 -10.66
C SER A 109 -2.68 -24.87 -9.73
N ASP A 110 -2.29 -23.87 -8.95
CA ASP A 110 -1.40 -24.07 -7.80
C ASP A 110 -2.14 -24.77 -6.62
N ASN A 111 -1.43 -24.93 -5.50
CA ASN A 111 -1.96 -25.56 -4.28
C ASN A 111 -3.03 -24.73 -3.55
N PHE A 112 -3.28 -23.50 -3.99
CA PHE A 112 -4.33 -22.64 -3.47
C PHE A 112 -5.51 -22.53 -4.44
N GLY A 113 -5.36 -22.96 -5.70
CA GLY A 113 -6.41 -22.89 -6.72
C GLY A 113 -6.20 -21.78 -7.75
N ASN A 114 -5.08 -21.06 -7.70
CA ASN A 114 -4.74 -20.01 -8.66
C ASN A 114 -4.35 -20.59 -10.02
N ASP A 115 -4.80 -19.95 -11.09
CA ASP A 115 -4.49 -20.36 -12.46
C ASP A 115 -2.99 -20.19 -12.80
N LEU A 116 -2.33 -21.30 -13.13
CA LEU A 116 -0.90 -21.32 -13.43
C LEU A 116 -0.55 -20.52 -14.70
N LEU A 117 -1.46 -20.42 -15.67
CA LEU A 117 -1.23 -19.62 -16.89
C LEU A 117 -1.15 -18.12 -16.55
N SER A 118 -2.11 -17.63 -15.78
CA SER A 118 -2.12 -16.26 -15.26
C SER A 118 -0.86 -15.99 -14.43
N LEU A 119 -0.48 -16.91 -13.55
CA LEU A 119 0.76 -16.80 -12.76
C LEU A 119 2.03 -16.77 -13.62
N ILE A 120 2.10 -17.54 -14.72
CA ILE A 120 3.24 -17.47 -15.65
C ILE A 120 3.34 -16.08 -16.30
N PHE A 121 2.22 -15.51 -16.74
CA PHE A 121 2.24 -14.20 -17.41
C PHE A 121 2.59 -13.06 -16.46
N PHE A 122 2.05 -13.07 -15.23
CA PHE A 122 2.44 -12.11 -14.21
C PHE A 122 3.89 -12.33 -13.76
N GLY A 123 4.28 -13.58 -13.53
CA GLY A 123 5.62 -13.98 -13.09
C GLY A 123 6.72 -13.64 -14.08
N ALA A 124 6.43 -13.67 -15.38
CA ALA A 124 7.38 -13.30 -16.44
C ALA A 124 7.95 -11.90 -16.22
N ARG A 125 7.14 -10.95 -15.73
CA ARG A 125 7.57 -9.57 -15.50
C ARG A 125 8.65 -9.50 -14.43
N VAL A 126 8.37 -10.09 -13.26
CA VAL A 126 9.28 -10.06 -12.12
C VAL A 126 10.57 -10.79 -12.47
N THR A 127 10.47 -12.01 -13.00
CA THR A 127 11.63 -12.85 -13.29
C THR A 127 12.50 -12.28 -14.42
N LEU A 128 11.93 -11.81 -15.53
CA LEU A 128 12.71 -11.25 -16.66
C LEU A 128 13.32 -9.89 -16.33
N VAL A 129 12.60 -9.01 -15.63
CA VAL A 129 13.14 -7.72 -15.16
C VAL A 129 14.29 -7.96 -14.19
N ALA A 130 14.12 -8.88 -13.24
CA ALA A 130 15.19 -9.24 -12.32
C ALA A 130 16.42 -9.76 -13.05
N GLY A 131 16.25 -10.72 -13.95
CA GLY A 131 17.32 -11.26 -14.79
C GLY A 131 18.06 -10.16 -15.55
N ALA A 132 17.34 -9.21 -16.13
CA ALA A 132 17.93 -8.08 -16.85
C ALA A 132 18.75 -7.14 -15.94
N TYR A 133 18.25 -6.78 -14.76
CA TYR A 133 18.97 -5.89 -13.83
C TYR A 133 20.20 -6.55 -13.21
N ILE A 134 20.10 -7.82 -12.81
CA ILE A 134 21.25 -8.58 -12.30
C ILE A 134 22.33 -8.68 -13.39
N THR A 135 21.94 -9.07 -14.60
CA THR A 135 22.85 -9.18 -15.75
C THR A 135 23.53 -7.85 -16.07
N LEU A 136 22.75 -6.77 -16.18
CA LEU A 136 23.28 -5.44 -16.48
C LEU A 136 24.29 -5.00 -15.43
N THR A 137 23.99 -5.23 -14.15
CA THR A 137 24.88 -4.87 -13.05
C THR A 137 26.15 -5.71 -13.06
N ARG A 138 26.07 -7.03 -13.29
CA ARG A 138 27.25 -7.92 -13.47
C ARG A 138 28.12 -7.47 -14.63
N VAL A 139 27.54 -7.17 -15.78
CA VAL A 139 28.26 -6.73 -16.98
C VAL A 139 28.93 -5.37 -16.75
N ILE A 140 28.27 -4.42 -16.07
CA ILE A 140 28.87 -3.13 -15.74
C ILE A 140 30.05 -3.31 -14.79
N ILE A 141 29.88 -4.06 -13.70
CA ILE A 141 30.97 -4.31 -12.72
C ILE A 141 32.12 -5.05 -13.41
N GLY A 142 31.82 -6.10 -14.18
CA GLY A 142 32.80 -6.87 -14.93
C GLY A 142 33.53 -6.05 -15.97
N LEU A 143 32.84 -5.13 -16.68
CA LEU A 143 33.46 -4.23 -17.65
C LEU A 143 34.44 -3.27 -16.99
N ILE A 144 34.06 -2.68 -15.86
CA ILE A 144 34.91 -1.74 -15.12
C ILE A 144 36.13 -2.48 -14.58
N LEU A 145 35.92 -3.55 -13.81
CA LEU A 145 37.02 -4.25 -13.12
C LEU A 145 37.89 -5.05 -14.10
N GLY A 146 37.28 -5.80 -15.01
CA GLY A 146 37.99 -6.56 -16.04
C GLY A 146 38.72 -5.66 -17.03
N GLY A 147 38.09 -4.56 -17.46
CA GLY A 147 38.70 -3.57 -18.33
C GLY A 147 39.92 -2.89 -17.69
N LEU A 148 39.82 -2.52 -16.41
CA LEU A 148 40.96 -1.98 -15.65
C LEU A 148 42.08 -3.00 -15.48
N ALA A 149 41.76 -4.23 -15.07
CA ALA A 149 42.75 -5.30 -14.90
C ALA A 149 43.46 -5.64 -16.23
N GLY A 150 42.71 -5.70 -17.33
CA GLY A 150 43.24 -6.02 -18.66
C GLY A 150 44.07 -4.89 -19.25
N TRP A 151 43.64 -3.64 -19.08
CA TRP A 151 44.39 -2.50 -19.56
C TRP A 151 45.72 -2.34 -18.82
N PHE A 152 45.70 -2.53 -17.50
CA PHE A 152 46.87 -2.43 -16.63
C PHE A 152 47.47 -3.80 -16.27
N GLU A 153 47.46 -4.73 -17.24
CA GLU A 153 48.03 -6.08 -17.08
C GLU A 153 49.44 -6.05 -16.45
N GLY A 154 49.65 -6.89 -15.42
CA GLY A 154 50.91 -7.03 -14.69
C GLY A 154 51.12 -6.04 -13.53
N THR A 155 50.26 -5.02 -13.39
CA THR A 155 50.34 -4.06 -12.29
C THR A 155 49.76 -4.61 -10.98
N TRP A 156 49.96 -3.89 -9.87
CA TRP A 156 49.35 -4.24 -8.59
C TRP A 156 47.81 -4.25 -8.67
N LEU A 157 47.21 -3.36 -9.47
CA LEU A 157 45.78 -3.25 -9.66
C LEU A 157 45.22 -4.51 -10.35
N ASP A 158 45.88 -4.99 -11.39
CA ASP A 158 45.55 -6.26 -12.06
C ASP A 158 45.64 -7.44 -11.07
N LYS A 159 46.71 -7.50 -10.27
CA LYS A 159 46.87 -8.55 -9.24
C LYS A 159 45.78 -8.53 -8.18
N VAL A 160 45.37 -7.34 -7.70
CA VAL A 160 44.30 -7.21 -6.70
C VAL A 160 42.94 -7.61 -7.28
N ILE A 161 42.59 -7.13 -8.47
CA ILE A 161 41.30 -7.46 -9.10
C ILE A 161 41.22 -8.95 -9.44
N THR A 162 42.28 -9.49 -10.06
CA THR A 162 42.34 -10.91 -10.42
C THR A 162 42.37 -11.77 -9.15
N GLY A 163 43.11 -11.37 -8.11
CA GLY A 163 43.13 -12.06 -6.81
C GLY A 163 41.75 -12.06 -6.14
N ALA A 164 41.07 -10.92 -6.08
CA ALA A 164 39.70 -10.83 -5.57
C ALA A 164 38.73 -11.71 -6.37
N SER A 165 38.89 -11.74 -7.69
CA SER A 165 38.07 -12.59 -8.57
C SER A 165 38.27 -14.07 -8.25
N VAL A 166 39.52 -14.51 -8.03
CA VAL A 166 39.82 -15.90 -7.64
C VAL A 166 39.21 -16.24 -6.28
N VAL A 167 39.33 -15.35 -5.29
CA VAL A 167 38.76 -15.58 -3.95
C VAL A 167 37.24 -15.72 -4.03
N ILE A 168 36.56 -14.81 -4.71
CA ILE A 168 35.09 -14.83 -4.83
C ILE A 168 34.62 -16.06 -5.62
N SER A 169 35.24 -16.37 -6.76
CA SER A 169 34.89 -17.55 -7.58
C SER A 169 35.23 -18.89 -6.92
N SER A 170 36.02 -18.91 -5.85
CA SER A 170 36.28 -20.13 -5.08
C SER A 170 35.08 -20.52 -4.19
N ILE A 171 34.17 -19.58 -3.94
CA ILE A 171 32.96 -19.81 -3.14
C ILE A 171 31.82 -20.22 -4.08
N PRO A 172 31.05 -21.29 -3.79
CA PRO A 172 29.92 -21.69 -4.62
C PRO A 172 28.88 -20.58 -4.75
N LEU A 173 28.72 -20.02 -5.96
CA LEU A 173 27.92 -18.82 -6.24
C LEU A 173 26.49 -18.93 -5.72
N LEU A 174 25.84 -20.08 -5.91
CA LEU A 174 24.47 -20.32 -5.45
C LEU A 174 24.35 -20.22 -3.93
N LEU A 175 25.24 -20.88 -3.17
CA LEU A 175 25.18 -20.91 -1.72
C LEU A 175 25.49 -19.53 -1.12
N SER A 176 26.52 -18.85 -1.62
CA SER A 176 26.88 -17.51 -1.15
C SER A 176 25.83 -16.47 -1.51
N SER A 177 25.18 -16.61 -2.68
CA SER A 177 24.04 -15.78 -3.07
C SER A 177 22.87 -15.94 -2.10
N MET A 178 22.50 -17.18 -1.78
CA MET A 178 21.44 -17.47 -0.81
C MET A 178 21.75 -16.86 0.57
N ILE A 179 22.97 -17.05 1.09
CA ILE A 179 23.40 -16.49 2.38
C ILE A 179 23.29 -14.96 2.36
N MET A 180 23.78 -14.32 1.29
CA MET A 180 23.73 -12.86 1.15
C MET A 180 22.29 -12.34 1.06
N ILE A 181 21.40 -13.03 0.35
CA ILE A 181 19.98 -12.67 0.24
C ILE A 181 19.32 -12.69 1.62
N TYR A 182 19.52 -13.76 2.40
CA TYR A 182 18.97 -13.84 3.76
C TYR A 182 19.60 -12.80 4.70
N ALA A 183 20.90 -12.53 4.58
CA ALA A 183 21.59 -11.54 5.40
C ALA A 183 21.10 -10.10 5.15
N LEU A 184 20.69 -9.79 3.91
CA LEU A 184 20.17 -8.48 3.51
C LEU A 184 18.67 -8.28 3.77
N ASP A 185 18.01 -9.33 4.29
CA ASP A 185 16.57 -9.47 4.45
C ASP A 185 15.82 -9.60 3.11
N ILE A 186 15.40 -10.83 2.81
CA ILE A 186 14.70 -11.22 1.58
C ILE A 186 13.38 -10.44 1.35
N GLN A 187 12.77 -9.92 2.42
CA GLN A 187 11.50 -9.16 2.34
C GLN A 187 11.67 -7.81 1.67
N LYS A 188 12.91 -7.30 1.52
CA LYS A 188 13.17 -6.02 0.87
C LYS A 188 13.11 -6.08 -0.67
N GLY A 189 12.80 -7.26 -1.23
CA GLY A 189 12.41 -7.41 -2.63
C GLY A 189 13.57 -7.46 -3.63
N LEU A 190 13.32 -7.00 -4.86
CA LEU A 190 14.19 -7.22 -6.03
C LEU A 190 15.64 -6.72 -5.84
N TRP A 191 15.84 -5.57 -5.20
CA TRP A 191 17.18 -4.98 -5.10
C TRP A 191 18.16 -5.86 -4.30
N VAL A 192 17.66 -6.64 -3.33
CA VAL A 192 18.47 -7.58 -2.56
C VAL A 192 19.08 -8.64 -3.48
N PHE A 193 18.27 -9.19 -4.38
CA PHE A 193 18.73 -10.16 -5.39
C PHE A 193 19.70 -9.51 -6.37
N VAL A 194 19.44 -8.29 -6.83
CA VAL A 194 20.37 -7.55 -7.70
C VAL A 194 21.73 -7.39 -7.01
N VAL A 195 21.77 -6.94 -5.76
CA VAL A 195 23.02 -6.74 -5.01
C VAL A 195 23.72 -8.08 -4.76
N ALA A 196 23.03 -9.07 -4.20
CA ALA A 196 23.63 -10.36 -3.87
C ALA A 196 24.19 -11.08 -5.10
N LEU A 197 23.38 -11.19 -6.16
CA LEU A 197 23.78 -11.93 -7.35
C LEU A 197 24.83 -11.18 -8.17
N SER A 198 24.83 -9.85 -8.16
CA SER A 198 25.80 -9.07 -8.96
C SER A 198 27.16 -8.94 -8.28
N THR A 199 27.19 -8.79 -6.95
CA THR A 199 28.44 -8.67 -6.20
C THR A 199 29.27 -9.96 -6.18
N LEU A 200 28.61 -11.12 -6.35
CA LEU A 200 29.27 -12.41 -6.40
C LEU A 200 29.53 -12.90 -7.84
N GLY A 201 28.65 -12.56 -8.79
CA GLY A 201 28.72 -13.09 -10.17
C GLY A 201 29.50 -12.24 -11.19
N TRP A 202 30.10 -11.11 -10.81
CA TRP A 202 30.83 -10.26 -11.77
C TRP A 202 32.18 -10.85 -12.21
N THR A 203 32.72 -11.83 -11.48
CA THR A 203 34.11 -12.29 -11.63
C THR A 203 34.36 -12.99 -12.95
N GLU A 204 33.45 -13.85 -13.40
CA GLU A 204 33.56 -14.55 -14.69
C GLU A 204 33.55 -13.57 -15.86
N ILE A 205 32.61 -12.61 -15.82
CA ILE A 205 32.51 -11.55 -16.82
C ILE A 205 33.75 -10.67 -16.83
N SER A 206 34.29 -10.32 -15.67
CA SER A 206 35.55 -9.56 -15.53
C SER A 206 36.72 -10.28 -16.20
N GLN A 207 36.85 -11.60 -16.03
CA GLN A 207 37.94 -12.36 -16.65
C GLN A 207 37.84 -12.39 -18.17
N LEU A 208 36.62 -12.56 -18.70
CA LEU A 208 36.38 -12.53 -20.15
C LEU A 208 36.73 -11.16 -20.74
N ILE A 209 36.26 -10.08 -20.11
CA ILE A 209 36.53 -8.71 -20.55
C ILE A 209 38.02 -8.36 -20.39
N ARG A 210 38.67 -8.82 -19.33
CA ARG A 210 40.12 -8.66 -19.12
C ARG A 210 40.91 -9.21 -20.31
N GLY A 211 40.59 -10.44 -20.75
CA GLY A 211 41.22 -11.05 -21.92
C GLY A 211 41.05 -10.22 -23.19
N GLU A 212 39.85 -9.66 -23.37
CA GLU A 212 39.54 -8.82 -24.53
C GLU A 212 40.30 -7.48 -24.51
N PHE A 213 40.42 -6.83 -23.35
CA PHE A 213 41.20 -5.60 -23.21
C PHE A 213 42.70 -5.83 -23.45
N ILE A 214 43.25 -6.96 -22.99
CA ILE A 214 44.64 -7.36 -23.27
C ILE A 214 44.84 -7.54 -24.78
N ARG A 215 43.88 -8.20 -25.45
CA ARG A 215 43.91 -8.40 -26.91
C ARG A 215 43.91 -7.07 -27.65
N ILE A 216 42.99 -6.17 -27.31
CA ILE A 216 42.87 -4.85 -27.94
C ILE A 216 44.12 -4.00 -27.71
N ARG A 217 44.68 -4.01 -26.50
CA ARG A 217 45.89 -3.23 -26.17
C ARG A 217 47.08 -3.60 -27.07
N LYS A 218 47.16 -4.84 -27.56
CA LYS A 218 48.23 -5.34 -28.44
C LYS A 218 48.00 -5.06 -29.94
N THR A 219 46.99 -4.26 -30.30
CA THR A 219 46.68 -3.95 -31.70
C THR A 219 47.44 -2.73 -32.23
N LEU A 220 47.79 -2.74 -33.53
CA LEU A 220 48.55 -1.67 -34.18
C LEU A 220 47.89 -0.28 -34.10
N TYR A 221 46.55 -0.21 -34.10
CA TYR A 221 45.85 1.08 -34.02
C TYR A 221 45.94 1.68 -32.61
N VAL A 222 46.08 0.86 -31.56
CA VAL A 222 46.33 1.34 -30.19
C VAL A 222 47.75 1.89 -30.09
N GLU A 223 48.74 1.16 -30.63
CA GLU A 223 50.14 1.61 -30.68
C GLU A 223 50.27 2.94 -31.45
N ALA A 224 49.60 3.06 -32.60
CA ALA A 224 49.56 4.31 -33.35
C ALA A 224 48.90 5.46 -32.57
N ALA A 225 47.81 5.18 -31.82
CA ALA A 225 47.15 6.19 -30.98
C ALA A 225 48.05 6.67 -29.83
N GLU A 226 48.83 5.77 -29.23
CA GLU A 226 49.84 6.12 -28.22
C GLU A 226 50.95 6.99 -28.83
N ALA A 227 51.47 6.63 -30.01
CA ALA A 227 52.49 7.40 -30.72
C ALA A 227 52.00 8.82 -31.10
N LEU A 228 50.69 8.99 -31.32
CA LEU A 228 50.04 10.29 -31.56
C LEU A 228 49.79 11.10 -30.27
N GLY A 229 50.16 10.58 -29.10
CA GLY A 229 50.08 11.29 -27.81
C GLY A 229 48.71 11.24 -27.14
N LEU A 230 47.82 10.30 -27.52
CA LEU A 230 46.56 10.12 -26.78
C LEU A 230 46.83 9.57 -25.38
N THR A 231 46.09 10.07 -24.39
CA THR A 231 46.19 9.54 -23.03
C THR A 231 45.54 8.16 -22.93
N LYS A 232 45.99 7.31 -21.99
CA LYS A 232 45.43 5.96 -21.78
C LYS A 232 43.91 5.97 -21.63
N ILE A 233 43.35 6.92 -20.88
CA ILE A 233 41.90 7.07 -20.70
C ILE A 233 41.21 7.40 -22.03
N GLN A 234 41.81 8.26 -22.87
CA GLN A 234 41.29 8.55 -24.20
C GLN A 234 41.30 7.29 -25.06
N ILE A 235 42.35 6.48 -25.00
CA ILE A 235 42.42 5.26 -25.80
C ILE A 235 41.37 4.23 -25.33
N ILE A 236 41.21 4.06 -24.01
CA ILE A 236 40.20 3.17 -23.44
C ILE A 236 38.79 3.56 -23.90
N ILE A 237 38.40 4.83 -23.70
CA ILE A 237 37.03 5.27 -23.97
C ILE A 237 36.74 5.35 -25.47
N ARG A 238 37.73 5.75 -26.28
CA ARG A 238 37.53 6.03 -27.71
C ARG A 238 37.81 4.84 -28.62
N HIS A 239 38.67 3.92 -28.18
CA HIS A 239 39.12 2.79 -28.98
C HIS A 239 38.80 1.46 -28.30
N ALA A 240 39.10 1.26 -27.02
CA ALA A 240 38.88 -0.06 -26.40
C ALA A 240 37.40 -0.39 -26.16
N ILE A 241 36.70 0.39 -25.32
CA ILE A 241 35.29 0.15 -24.95
C ILE A 241 34.39 -0.03 -26.19
N PRO A 242 34.48 0.83 -27.23
CA PRO A 242 33.66 0.66 -28.41
C PRO A 242 33.93 -0.67 -29.11
N ASN A 243 35.18 -1.09 -29.25
CA ASN A 243 35.50 -2.37 -29.88
C ASN A 243 35.00 -3.58 -29.07
N VAL A 244 35.00 -3.50 -27.74
CA VAL A 244 34.46 -4.56 -26.87
C VAL A 244 32.93 -4.58 -26.87
N PHE A 245 32.27 -3.50 -27.25
CA PHE A 245 30.81 -3.36 -27.15
C PHE A 245 30.04 -4.45 -27.91
N SER A 246 30.47 -4.83 -29.12
CA SER A 246 29.85 -5.92 -29.88
C SER A 246 29.91 -7.26 -29.12
N TYR A 247 31.04 -7.53 -28.47
CA TYR A 247 31.18 -8.69 -27.60
C TYR A 247 30.29 -8.60 -26.35
N LEU A 248 30.21 -7.41 -25.72
CA LEU A 248 29.36 -7.20 -24.53
C LEU A 248 27.87 -7.41 -24.79
N ILE A 249 27.36 -7.03 -25.98
CA ILE A 249 25.96 -7.26 -26.31
C ILE A 249 25.68 -8.76 -26.33
N SER A 250 26.47 -9.53 -27.07
CA SER A 250 26.31 -10.99 -27.14
C SER A 250 26.46 -11.63 -25.76
N LEU A 251 27.50 -11.23 -25.02
CA LEU A 251 27.78 -11.75 -23.67
C LEU A 251 26.64 -11.45 -22.70
N SER A 252 26.00 -10.28 -22.78
CA SER A 252 24.85 -9.93 -21.93
C SER A 252 23.69 -10.91 -22.09
N PHE A 253 23.38 -11.37 -23.31
CA PHE A 253 22.29 -12.33 -23.51
C PHE A 253 22.62 -13.72 -22.98
N LEU A 254 23.87 -14.17 -23.16
CA LEU A 254 24.36 -15.42 -22.58
C LEU A 254 24.32 -15.37 -21.06
N GLU A 255 24.78 -14.25 -20.48
CA GLU A 255 24.79 -14.03 -19.05
C GLU A 255 23.36 -13.96 -18.47
N MET A 256 22.42 -13.35 -19.19
CA MET A 256 21.02 -13.36 -18.76
C MET A 256 20.44 -14.77 -18.70
N GLY A 257 20.83 -15.66 -19.62
CA GLY A 257 20.49 -17.08 -19.54
C GLY A 257 21.05 -17.75 -18.28
N ALA A 258 22.31 -17.49 -17.95
CA ALA A 258 22.95 -18.02 -16.74
C ALA A 258 22.33 -17.47 -15.45
N VAL A 259 21.98 -16.18 -15.43
CA VAL A 259 21.26 -15.54 -14.31
C VAL A 259 19.87 -16.14 -14.12
N LEU A 260 19.11 -16.34 -15.19
CA LEU A 260 17.78 -16.96 -15.08
C LEU A 260 17.86 -18.40 -14.58
N LEU A 261 18.88 -19.16 -14.99
CA LEU A 261 19.14 -20.48 -14.43
C LEU A 261 19.40 -20.41 -12.92
N LEU A 262 20.25 -19.47 -12.49
CA LEU A 262 20.55 -19.27 -11.07
C LEU A 262 19.30 -18.86 -10.26
N VAL A 263 18.41 -18.03 -10.83
CA VAL A 263 17.12 -17.68 -10.20
C VAL A 263 16.21 -18.90 -10.10
N ALA A 264 16.18 -19.77 -11.12
CA ALA A 264 15.42 -21.02 -11.06
C ALA A 264 15.97 -21.98 -9.99
N GLU A 265 17.30 -22.09 -9.88
CA GLU A 265 17.96 -22.91 -8.85
C GLU A 265 17.67 -22.37 -7.44
N LEU A 266 17.70 -21.05 -7.24
CA LEU A 266 17.29 -20.43 -5.98
C LEU A 266 15.81 -20.66 -5.68
N GLY A 267 14.94 -20.56 -6.69
CA GLY A 267 13.52 -20.88 -6.59
C GLY A 267 13.29 -22.32 -6.13
N PHE A 268 14.02 -23.28 -6.69
CA PHE A 268 14.00 -24.67 -6.25
C PHE A 268 14.42 -24.84 -4.78
N LEU A 269 15.33 -24.00 -4.29
CA LEU A 269 15.73 -23.93 -2.87
C LEU A 269 14.81 -23.05 -2.02
N SER A 270 13.63 -22.69 -2.53
CA SER A 270 12.65 -21.84 -1.86
C SER A 270 13.16 -20.43 -1.52
N VAL A 271 14.07 -19.89 -2.35
CA VAL A 271 14.61 -18.53 -2.31
C VAL A 271 14.19 -17.80 -3.57
N PHE A 272 13.27 -16.85 -3.44
CA PHE A 272 12.65 -16.17 -4.58
C PHE A 272 12.32 -14.72 -4.26
N ILE A 273 12.13 -13.92 -5.30
CA ILE A 273 11.98 -12.47 -5.27
C ILE A 273 10.65 -12.10 -4.61
N GLY A 274 10.70 -11.19 -3.64
CA GLY A 274 9.56 -10.87 -2.78
C GLY A 274 9.52 -11.72 -1.51
N GLY A 275 10.39 -12.73 -1.41
CA GLY A 275 10.38 -13.67 -0.32
C GLY A 275 9.06 -14.44 -0.27
N GLY A 276 8.86 -15.15 0.83
CA GLY A 276 7.59 -15.75 1.15
C GLY A 276 7.46 -15.79 2.65
N SER A 277 6.23 -15.69 3.13
CA SER A 277 5.98 -15.84 4.54
C SER A 277 5.78 -17.33 4.83
N ARG A 278 6.61 -17.88 5.72
CA ARG A 278 6.63 -19.30 6.10
C ARG A 278 5.92 -19.40 7.45
N PHE A 279 4.80 -20.10 7.49
CA PHE A 279 4.03 -20.29 8.72
C PHE A 279 3.92 -21.75 9.06
N SER A 280 4.06 -22.06 10.35
CA SER A 280 3.73 -23.40 10.84
C SER A 280 2.21 -23.52 10.82
N SER A 281 1.67 -24.36 9.94
CA SER A 281 0.22 -24.55 9.79
C SER A 281 -0.42 -25.25 10.99
N ASP A 282 0.38 -25.73 11.94
CA ASP A 282 -0.08 -26.43 13.15
C ASP A 282 1.05 -26.46 14.20
N PRO A 283 0.80 -26.20 15.50
CA PRO A 283 1.74 -26.51 16.58
C PRO A 283 2.07 -28.02 16.72
N PHE A 284 1.20 -28.90 16.22
CA PHE A 284 1.24 -30.35 16.39
C PHE A 284 1.59 -31.13 15.12
N ALA A 285 1.62 -30.47 13.95
CA ALA A 285 2.07 -31.07 12.69
C ALA A 285 3.19 -30.20 12.06
N PRO A 286 4.39 -30.76 11.82
CA PRO A 286 5.49 -30.02 11.22
C PRO A 286 5.22 -29.80 9.72
N GLY A 287 4.60 -28.67 9.39
CA GLY A 287 4.40 -28.21 8.02
C GLY A 287 4.54 -26.70 7.96
N PHE A 288 5.49 -26.20 7.14
CA PHE A 288 5.55 -24.78 6.82
C PHE A 288 4.78 -24.54 5.52
N ILE A 289 3.69 -23.77 5.57
CA ILE A 289 3.04 -23.25 4.35
C ILE A 289 3.84 -22.02 3.92
N GLN A 290 4.29 -22.02 2.67
CA GLN A 290 4.99 -20.90 2.07
C GLN A 290 4.00 -20.18 1.15
N MET A 291 3.66 -18.93 1.47
CA MET A 291 2.79 -18.11 0.62
C MET A 291 3.61 -17.07 -0.15
N VAL A 292 3.18 -16.81 -1.39
CA VAL A 292 3.89 -15.98 -2.36
C VAL A 292 2.95 -14.85 -2.79
N GLU A 293 3.26 -13.64 -2.36
CA GLU A 293 2.45 -12.45 -2.66
C GLU A 293 2.77 -11.87 -4.04
N VAL A 294 3.96 -12.17 -4.57
CA VAL A 294 4.45 -11.66 -5.86
C VAL A 294 4.62 -12.84 -6.81
N PRO A 295 3.77 -12.99 -7.84
CA PRO A 295 3.96 -13.99 -8.87
C PRO A 295 5.33 -13.81 -9.51
N GLU A 296 6.15 -14.85 -9.43
CA GLU A 296 7.47 -14.92 -10.06
C GLU A 296 7.80 -16.40 -10.30
N TRP A 297 8.48 -16.72 -11.40
CA TRP A 297 8.63 -18.12 -11.81
C TRP A 297 9.44 -18.95 -10.80
N GLY A 298 10.41 -18.36 -10.11
CA GLY A 298 11.18 -19.04 -9.07
C GLY A 298 10.30 -19.49 -7.90
N ALA A 299 9.36 -18.65 -7.49
CA ALA A 299 8.39 -18.97 -6.45
C ALA A 299 7.42 -20.08 -6.89
N MET A 300 6.98 -20.06 -8.15
CA MET A 300 6.13 -21.12 -8.70
C MET A 300 6.84 -22.49 -8.69
N VAL A 301 8.13 -22.54 -9.01
CA VAL A 301 8.94 -23.77 -8.88
C VAL A 301 9.01 -24.24 -7.43
N ALA A 302 9.23 -23.30 -6.49
CA ALA A 302 9.26 -23.61 -5.06
C ALA A 302 7.95 -24.26 -4.59
N LEU A 303 6.81 -23.63 -4.91
CA LEU A 303 5.47 -24.11 -4.53
C LEU A 303 5.10 -25.44 -5.21
N GLY A 304 5.55 -25.66 -6.44
CA GLY A 304 5.32 -26.90 -7.16
C GLY A 304 6.14 -28.08 -6.64
N THR A 305 7.34 -27.85 -6.08
CA THR A 305 8.31 -28.90 -5.76
C THR A 305 7.75 -30.00 -4.83
N PRO A 306 7.02 -29.68 -3.74
CA PRO A 306 6.37 -30.70 -2.91
C PRO A 306 5.35 -31.57 -3.66
N PHE A 307 4.73 -31.03 -4.70
CA PHE A 307 3.69 -31.67 -5.49
C PHE A 307 4.22 -32.38 -6.75
N PHE A 308 5.54 -32.49 -6.93
CA PHE A 308 6.14 -33.04 -8.15
C PHE A 308 5.57 -34.42 -8.55
N ARG A 309 5.23 -35.26 -7.56
CA ARG A 309 4.67 -36.61 -7.77
C ARG A 309 3.17 -36.64 -8.02
N SER A 310 2.40 -35.70 -7.45
CA SER A 310 0.93 -35.70 -7.49
C SER A 310 0.36 -34.74 -8.53
N ALA A 311 0.96 -33.56 -8.68
CA ALA A 311 0.54 -32.50 -9.60
C ALA A 311 1.76 -31.96 -10.37
N THR A 312 2.32 -32.82 -11.23
CA THR A 312 3.56 -32.55 -11.97
C THR A 312 3.52 -31.26 -12.80
N TYR A 313 2.33 -30.86 -13.29
CA TYR A 313 2.13 -29.62 -14.06
C TYR A 313 2.51 -28.35 -13.27
N MET A 314 2.42 -28.36 -11.93
CA MET A 314 2.79 -27.20 -11.08
C MET A 314 4.27 -26.84 -11.20
N VAL A 315 5.16 -27.84 -11.33
CA VAL A 315 6.60 -27.61 -11.52
C VAL A 315 6.93 -27.43 -13.00
N PHE A 316 6.33 -28.23 -13.87
CA PHE A 316 6.65 -28.23 -15.29
C PHE A 316 6.29 -26.92 -15.98
N ALA A 317 5.17 -26.28 -15.62
CA ALA A 317 4.74 -25.04 -16.23
C ALA A 317 5.77 -23.89 -16.06
N PRO A 318 6.19 -23.51 -14.83
CA PRO A 318 7.22 -22.49 -14.66
C PRO A 318 8.62 -22.96 -15.11
N ALA A 319 8.95 -24.24 -14.96
CA ALA A 319 10.25 -24.78 -15.44
C ALA A 319 10.37 -24.68 -16.97
N LEU A 320 9.28 -24.91 -17.71
CA LEU A 320 9.24 -24.75 -19.16
C LEU A 320 9.40 -23.27 -19.56
N ALA A 321 8.81 -22.34 -18.81
CA ALA A 321 8.98 -20.91 -19.03
C ALA A 321 10.45 -20.49 -18.86
N PHE A 322 11.13 -20.96 -17.80
CA PHE A 322 12.59 -20.78 -17.64
C PHE A 322 13.36 -21.41 -18.80
N PHE A 323 13.09 -22.67 -19.14
CA PHE A 323 13.79 -23.39 -20.20
C PHE A 323 13.71 -22.66 -21.54
N VAL A 324 12.51 -22.29 -21.98
CA VAL A 324 12.29 -21.56 -23.24
C VAL A 324 13.04 -20.23 -23.20
N SER A 325 12.98 -19.52 -22.06
CA SER A 325 13.67 -18.23 -21.91
C SER A 325 15.19 -18.36 -22.02
N ILE A 326 15.78 -19.32 -21.31
CA ILE A 326 17.22 -19.56 -21.29
C ILE A 326 17.71 -19.99 -22.68
N VAL A 327 17.02 -20.93 -23.32
CA VAL A 327 17.37 -21.39 -24.68
C VAL A 327 17.24 -20.24 -25.69
N GLY A 328 16.19 -19.44 -25.60
CA GLY A 328 15.98 -18.28 -26.47
C GLY A 328 17.09 -17.23 -26.34
N LEU A 329 17.41 -16.85 -25.10
CA LEU A 329 18.47 -15.87 -24.80
C LEU A 329 19.85 -16.38 -25.23
N ASN A 330 20.17 -17.65 -24.93
CA ASN A 330 21.44 -18.24 -25.34
C ASN A 330 21.57 -18.33 -26.86
N SER A 331 20.50 -18.75 -27.55
CA SER A 331 20.47 -18.82 -29.02
C SER A 331 20.62 -17.44 -29.65
N PHE A 332 19.98 -16.42 -29.08
CA PHE A 332 20.08 -15.04 -29.56
C PHE A 332 21.49 -14.47 -29.33
N GLY A 333 22.07 -14.68 -28.15
CA GLY A 333 23.43 -14.27 -27.80
C GLY A 333 24.48 -14.89 -28.72
N GLU A 334 24.41 -16.21 -28.94
CA GLU A 334 25.28 -16.91 -29.89
C GLU A 334 25.06 -16.46 -31.34
N GLY A 335 23.80 -16.20 -31.70
CA GLY A 335 23.44 -15.67 -33.01
C GLY A 335 24.04 -14.28 -33.27
N LEU A 336 24.02 -13.41 -32.27
CA LEU A 336 24.66 -12.09 -32.32
C LEU A 336 26.18 -12.20 -32.37
N ARG A 337 26.78 -13.12 -31.60
CA ARG A 337 28.22 -13.38 -31.64
C ARG A 337 28.70 -13.70 -33.04
N ARG A 338 28.05 -14.70 -33.68
CA ARG A 338 28.38 -15.13 -35.05
C ARG A 338 28.19 -14.02 -36.08
N LEU A 339 27.19 -13.17 -35.87
CA LEU A 339 26.96 -12.01 -36.71
C LEU A 339 28.11 -11.00 -36.60
N PHE A 340 28.54 -10.68 -35.38
CA PHE A 340 29.62 -9.73 -35.12
C PHE A 340 31.01 -10.26 -35.52
N ASP A 341 31.25 -11.56 -35.44
CA ASP A 341 32.49 -12.18 -35.91
C ASP A 341 32.63 -12.09 -37.44
N ARG A 342 31.51 -12.17 -38.17
CA ARG A 342 31.50 -12.08 -39.64
C ARG A 342 31.55 -10.64 -40.16
N TRP A 343 30.93 -9.72 -39.43
CA TRP A 343 30.79 -8.32 -39.85
C TRP A 343 31.32 -7.42 -38.73
N PRO A 344 32.53 -6.84 -38.87
CA PRO A 344 33.05 -5.88 -37.91
C PRO A 344 32.14 -4.65 -37.91
N PHE A 345 31.21 -4.62 -36.96
CA PHE A 345 30.24 -3.55 -36.83
C PHE A 345 30.98 -2.27 -36.39
N SER A 346 30.76 -1.15 -37.07
CA SER A 346 31.36 0.12 -36.62
C SER A 346 30.68 0.57 -35.33
N THR A 347 31.32 0.29 -34.20
CA THR A 347 30.83 0.58 -32.85
C THR A 347 30.80 2.07 -32.52
N ALA A 348 31.34 2.92 -33.42
CA ALA A 348 31.20 4.37 -33.39
C ALA A 348 29.74 4.86 -33.44
N ILE A 349 28.79 4.00 -33.82
CA ILE A 349 27.34 4.29 -33.79
C ILE A 349 26.80 4.30 -32.35
N PHE A 350 27.38 3.50 -31.45
CA PHE A 350 26.91 3.35 -30.07
C PHE A 350 27.37 4.50 -29.18
N LEU A 351 28.57 5.07 -29.39
CA LEU A 351 29.04 6.29 -28.68
C LEU A 351 28.25 7.58 -29.02
N ARG A 352 27.27 7.54 -29.94
CA ARG A 352 26.42 8.69 -30.31
C ARG A 352 25.24 8.82 -29.34
N LYS A 353 24.46 9.92 -29.48
CA LYS A 353 23.14 10.16 -28.81
C LYS A 353 22.17 8.95 -28.80
N ARG A 354 22.43 7.91 -29.58
CA ARG A 354 21.66 6.67 -29.65
C ARG A 354 21.81 5.77 -28.41
N ILE A 355 22.94 5.74 -27.69
CA ILE A 355 22.99 5.04 -26.38
C ILE A 355 22.06 5.71 -25.38
N ILE A 356 22.02 7.06 -25.38
CA ILE A 356 21.10 7.81 -24.52
C ILE A 356 19.66 7.45 -24.86
N LEU A 357 19.35 7.29 -26.16
CA LEU A 357 18.03 6.83 -26.60
C LEU A 357 17.74 5.40 -26.14
N ILE A 358 18.70 4.46 -26.23
CA ILE A 358 18.52 3.07 -25.76
C ILE A 358 18.31 3.02 -24.26
N ILE A 359 19.11 3.76 -23.48
CA ILE A 359 18.94 3.88 -22.03
C ILE A 359 17.60 4.53 -21.71
N ALA A 360 17.20 5.58 -22.42
CA ALA A 360 15.91 6.23 -22.23
C ALA A 360 14.74 5.28 -22.56
N ILE A 361 14.84 4.49 -23.64
CA ILE A 361 13.86 3.46 -23.99
C ILE A 361 13.83 2.38 -22.90
N PHE A 362 14.98 1.89 -22.44
CA PHE A 362 15.05 0.90 -21.37
C PHE A 362 14.40 1.43 -20.09
N VAL A 363 14.76 2.64 -19.66
CA VAL A 363 14.17 3.30 -18.49
C VAL A 363 12.67 3.54 -18.68
N ALA A 364 12.23 3.96 -19.86
CA ALA A 364 10.82 4.15 -20.17
C ALA A 364 10.05 2.83 -20.18
N CYS A 365 10.62 1.75 -20.74
CA CYS A 365 10.05 0.41 -20.69
C CYS A 365 9.96 -0.09 -19.25
N THR A 366 11.01 0.08 -18.45
CA THR A 366 10.97 -0.29 -17.04
C THR A 366 9.94 0.53 -16.27
N ALA A 367 9.90 1.85 -16.47
CA ALA A 367 8.89 2.70 -15.86
C ALA A 367 7.47 2.30 -16.29
N PHE A 368 7.27 2.00 -17.57
CA PHE A 368 6.00 1.51 -18.10
C PHE A 368 5.56 0.19 -17.45
N ILE A 369 6.50 -0.76 -17.26
CA ILE A 369 6.24 -2.00 -16.54
C ILE A 369 5.87 -1.66 -15.09
N PHE A 370 6.71 -0.97 -14.32
CA PHE A 370 6.37 -0.66 -12.91
C PHE A 370 5.06 0.12 -12.74
N GLN A 371 4.74 1.05 -13.65
CA GLN A 371 3.52 1.88 -13.58
C GLN A 371 2.23 1.17 -13.98
N ARG A 372 2.28 0.07 -14.75
CA ARG A 372 1.07 -0.63 -15.21
C ARG A 372 0.85 -1.99 -14.56
N THR A 373 1.79 -2.44 -13.74
CA THR A 373 1.90 -3.85 -13.40
C THR A 373 2.26 -4.10 -11.94
N SER A 374 2.39 -3.02 -11.17
CA SER A 374 2.54 -3.10 -9.71
C SER A 374 1.23 -3.59 -9.08
N PRO A 375 1.27 -4.35 -7.96
CA PRO A 375 0.06 -4.68 -7.19
C PRO A 375 -0.80 -3.44 -6.90
N LEU A 376 -0.15 -2.29 -6.66
CA LEU A 376 -0.84 -1.02 -6.44
C LEU A 376 -1.74 -0.62 -7.61
N THR A 377 -1.35 -0.93 -8.85
CA THR A 377 -2.14 -0.58 -10.04
C THR A 377 -3.40 -1.44 -10.15
N SER A 378 -3.32 -2.69 -9.70
CA SER A 378 -4.47 -3.58 -9.56
C SER A 378 -5.43 -3.04 -8.51
N TYR A 379 -4.95 -2.64 -7.33
CA TYR A 379 -5.79 -2.03 -6.29
C TYR A 379 -6.37 -0.66 -6.69
N GLN A 380 -5.59 0.17 -7.40
CA GLN A 380 -6.05 1.47 -7.90
C GLN A 380 -7.20 1.33 -8.90
N ARG A 381 -7.18 0.28 -9.73
CA ARG A 381 -8.27 -0.03 -10.66
C ARG A 381 -9.57 -0.27 -9.89
N VAL A 382 -9.51 -1.12 -8.87
CA VAL A 382 -10.66 -1.41 -8.00
C VAL A 382 -11.15 -0.14 -7.31
N SER A 383 -10.26 0.65 -6.70
CA SER A 383 -10.66 1.90 -6.03
C SER A 383 -11.27 2.95 -6.97
N SER A 384 -10.89 2.93 -8.26
CA SER A 384 -11.42 3.88 -9.24
C SER A 384 -12.87 3.60 -9.64
N GLU A 385 -13.41 2.44 -9.27
CA GLU A 385 -14.81 2.07 -9.49
C GLU A 385 -15.76 2.64 -8.43
N PHE A 386 -15.25 3.39 -7.45
CA PHE A 386 -16.07 4.14 -6.50
C PHE A 386 -16.98 5.14 -7.22
N ASN A 387 -18.29 5.00 -7.02
CA ASN A 387 -19.29 5.81 -7.67
C ASN A 387 -19.80 6.90 -6.70
N PRO A 388 -19.38 8.17 -6.89
CA PRO A 388 -19.81 9.26 -6.02
C PRO A 388 -21.33 9.53 -6.12
N GLN A 389 -21.96 9.17 -7.23
CA GLN A 389 -23.39 9.39 -7.42
C GLN A 389 -24.22 8.36 -6.64
N ARG A 390 -23.81 7.08 -6.61
CA ARG A 390 -24.44 6.07 -5.72
C ARG A 390 -24.23 6.42 -4.26
N ALA A 391 -23.04 6.89 -3.89
CA ALA A 391 -22.80 7.37 -2.53
C ALA A 391 -23.77 8.53 -2.18
N ALA A 392 -24.00 9.47 -3.09
CA ALA A 392 -24.98 10.54 -2.90
C ALA A 392 -26.43 10.03 -2.77
N GLU A 393 -26.82 9.01 -3.54
CA GLU A 393 -28.12 8.33 -3.41
C GLU A 393 -28.26 7.64 -2.05
N HIS A 394 -27.20 6.98 -1.56
CA HIS A 394 -27.18 6.42 -0.21
C HIS A 394 -27.33 7.51 0.86
N ILE A 395 -26.64 8.65 0.74
CA ILE A 395 -26.79 9.78 1.67
C ILE A 395 -28.25 10.23 1.69
N GLN A 396 -28.85 10.47 0.52
CA GLN A 396 -30.24 10.93 0.42
C GLN A 396 -31.24 9.92 1.00
N ALA A 397 -31.02 8.63 0.79
CA ALA A 397 -31.86 7.58 1.37
C ALA A 397 -31.71 7.53 2.90
N ILE A 398 -30.48 7.57 3.40
CA ILE A 398 -30.19 7.47 4.84
C ILE A 398 -30.76 8.68 5.60
N THR A 399 -30.57 9.90 5.11
CA THR A 399 -31.10 11.11 5.75
C THR A 399 -32.63 11.21 5.69
N SER A 400 -33.30 10.37 4.90
CA SER A 400 -34.77 10.33 4.82
C SER A 400 -35.43 9.46 5.89
N PHE A 401 -34.65 8.65 6.62
CA PHE A 401 -35.18 7.81 7.69
C PHE A 401 -35.45 8.61 8.97
N ASP A 402 -36.62 8.39 9.55
CA ASP A 402 -37.08 9.02 10.78
C ASP A 402 -36.51 8.29 12.02
N THR A 403 -35.92 9.05 12.94
CA THR A 403 -35.35 8.55 14.18
C THR A 403 -36.40 8.26 15.28
N GLN A 404 -37.70 8.46 15.03
CA GLN A 404 -38.75 8.09 15.99
C GLN A 404 -39.12 6.59 15.99
N THR A 405 -38.69 5.83 14.97
CA THR A 405 -39.18 4.45 14.73
C THR A 405 -38.34 3.34 15.37
N PHE A 406 -37.47 3.62 16.34
CA PHE A 406 -36.72 2.60 17.10
C PHE A 406 -37.58 1.83 18.13
N ALA A 407 -38.84 1.49 17.78
CA ALA A 407 -39.78 0.79 18.66
C ALA A 407 -39.34 -0.66 18.96
N THR A 408 -38.59 -1.30 18.05
CA THR A 408 -37.75 -2.47 18.28
C THR A 408 -36.64 -2.48 17.24
N ALA A 409 -35.42 -2.84 17.61
CA ALA A 409 -34.29 -2.62 16.71
C ALA A 409 -34.21 -3.64 15.56
N ALA A 410 -35.03 -4.71 15.60
CA ALA A 410 -35.23 -5.67 14.51
C ALA A 410 -36.11 -5.16 13.35
N GLU A 411 -36.99 -4.17 13.59
CA GLU A 411 -37.89 -3.59 12.57
C GLU A 411 -37.42 -2.21 12.07
N ASN A 412 -36.22 -1.81 12.47
CA ASN A 412 -35.69 -0.49 12.14
C ASN A 412 -35.44 -0.34 10.62
N PRO A 413 -36.05 0.67 9.94
CA PRO A 413 -35.91 0.86 8.50
C PRO A 413 -34.47 1.07 8.00
N LEU A 414 -33.64 1.77 8.77
CA LEU A 414 -32.22 1.97 8.44
C LEU A 414 -31.47 0.63 8.48
N VAL A 415 -31.71 -0.18 9.51
CA VAL A 415 -31.06 -1.50 9.64
C VAL A 415 -31.48 -2.44 8.53
N LEU A 416 -32.76 -2.43 8.16
CA LEU A 416 -33.27 -3.22 7.05
C LEU A 416 -32.63 -2.77 5.72
N TYR A 417 -32.55 -1.47 5.49
CA TYR A 417 -31.87 -0.91 4.32
C TYR A 417 -30.39 -1.32 4.26
N LEU A 418 -29.68 -1.20 5.38
CA LEU A 418 -28.27 -1.58 5.48
C LEU A 418 -28.06 -3.09 5.29
N LYS A 419 -28.91 -3.90 5.91
CA LYS A 419 -28.93 -5.36 5.76
C LYS A 419 -29.14 -5.76 4.30
N ASP A 420 -30.13 -5.17 3.64
CA ASP A 420 -30.47 -5.52 2.26
C ASP A 420 -29.28 -5.23 1.34
N ASN A 421 -28.64 -4.05 1.49
CA ASN A 421 -27.43 -3.70 0.75
C ASN A 421 -26.26 -4.65 1.06
N LEU A 422 -25.93 -4.90 2.33
CA LEU A 422 -24.82 -5.81 2.68
C LEU A 422 -25.05 -7.25 2.21
N SER A 423 -26.32 -7.69 2.22
CA SER A 423 -26.69 -9.01 1.72
C SER A 423 -26.59 -9.11 0.20
N GLU A 424 -26.95 -8.04 -0.52
CA GLU A 424 -26.76 -7.91 -1.97
C GLU A 424 -25.27 -7.97 -2.33
N PHE A 425 -24.41 -7.38 -1.49
CA PHE A 425 -22.94 -7.43 -1.64
C PHE A 425 -22.33 -8.76 -1.19
N GLY A 426 -23.11 -9.84 -1.08
CA GLY A 426 -22.59 -11.20 -0.87
C GLY A 426 -21.92 -11.44 0.49
N MET A 427 -22.05 -10.53 1.45
CA MET A 427 -21.49 -10.71 2.78
C MET A 427 -22.23 -11.81 3.52
N LYS A 428 -21.47 -12.74 4.09
CA LYS A 428 -22.02 -13.87 4.84
C LYS A 428 -22.47 -13.39 6.22
N ARG A 429 -23.45 -14.13 6.77
CA ARG A 429 -23.97 -13.90 8.13
C ARG A 429 -22.87 -14.21 9.16
N ALA A 430 -22.63 -13.32 10.11
CA ALA A 430 -21.72 -13.56 11.22
C ALA A 430 -22.39 -14.45 12.30
N TRP A 431 -21.70 -15.54 12.71
CA TRP A 431 -21.86 -16.41 13.90
C TRP A 431 -23.27 -16.85 14.43
N ARG A 432 -23.37 -18.16 14.76
CA ARG A 432 -24.48 -18.95 15.38
C ARG A 432 -25.77 -19.11 14.57
N SER A 433 -26.35 -20.30 14.55
CA SER A 433 -27.50 -20.69 13.69
C SER A 433 -28.91 -20.58 14.31
N THR A 434 -29.04 -20.06 15.54
CA THR A 434 -30.27 -20.19 16.35
C THR A 434 -31.09 -18.93 16.69
N LEU A 435 -30.79 -17.72 16.19
CA LEU A 435 -31.54 -16.48 16.51
C LEU A 435 -31.81 -15.65 15.25
N HIS A 436 -33.06 -15.54 14.80
CA HIS A 436 -33.47 -14.96 13.51
C HIS A 436 -33.11 -13.48 13.19
N SER A 437 -32.15 -12.84 13.88
CA SER A 437 -31.76 -11.43 13.74
C SER A 437 -30.22 -11.27 13.76
N TYR A 438 -29.59 -11.37 12.58
CA TYR A 438 -28.14 -11.57 12.37
C TYR A 438 -27.36 -10.37 11.79
N TYR A 439 -28.00 -9.21 11.70
CA TYR A 439 -27.40 -7.91 11.39
C TYR A 439 -27.75 -6.91 12.49
N HIS A 440 -27.93 -7.44 13.71
CA HIS A 440 -28.68 -6.73 14.73
C HIS A 440 -28.18 -7.16 16.12
N TYR A 441 -27.29 -6.35 16.70
CA TYR A 441 -26.92 -6.45 18.10
C TYR A 441 -27.51 -5.24 18.84
N PRO A 442 -28.70 -5.34 19.47
CA PRO A 442 -29.31 -4.20 20.12
C PRO A 442 -28.59 -3.85 21.41
N ILE A 443 -28.29 -2.58 21.62
CA ILE A 443 -27.97 -2.03 22.93
C ILE A 443 -29.23 -1.34 23.44
N THR A 444 -29.67 -1.66 24.65
CA THR A 444 -30.83 -0.99 25.28
C THR A 444 -30.34 0.15 26.14
N THR A 445 -30.81 1.37 25.88
CA THR A 445 -30.59 2.53 26.74
C THR A 445 -31.92 3.23 27.02
N ALA A 446 -31.95 4.10 28.03
CA ALA A 446 -33.11 4.96 28.29
C ALA A 446 -32.83 6.34 27.74
N ILE A 447 -33.74 6.90 26.94
CA ILE A 447 -33.60 8.26 26.42
C ILE A 447 -34.69 9.18 26.93
N VAL A 448 -34.36 10.47 27.03
CA VAL A 448 -35.25 11.57 27.38
C VAL A 448 -35.21 12.62 26.28
N ARG A 449 -36.34 13.29 26.03
CA ARG A 449 -36.45 14.30 24.98
C ARG A 449 -36.96 15.63 25.56
N PRO A 450 -36.50 16.79 25.06
CA PRO A 450 -37.03 18.06 25.49
C PRO A 450 -38.51 18.19 25.09
N LEU A 451 -39.37 18.52 26.05
CA LEU A 451 -40.80 18.77 25.84
C LEU A 451 -41.07 20.17 25.26
N ALA A 452 -40.11 21.08 25.44
CA ALA A 452 -40.09 22.43 24.92
C ALA A 452 -38.65 22.82 24.55
N GLU A 453 -38.49 23.86 23.73
CA GLU A 453 -37.17 24.36 23.35
C GLU A 453 -36.36 24.75 24.61
N PRO A 454 -35.12 24.27 24.77
CA PRO A 454 -34.26 24.68 25.88
C PRO A 454 -34.01 26.18 25.84
N HIS A 455 -34.06 26.83 27.00
CA HIS A 455 -33.83 28.27 27.10
C HIS A 455 -32.60 28.57 27.96
N LEU A 456 -31.70 29.40 27.41
CA LEU A 456 -30.55 29.97 28.11
C LEU A 456 -30.56 31.49 27.95
N VAL A 457 -30.69 32.19 29.07
CA VAL A 457 -30.65 33.66 29.14
C VAL A 457 -29.65 34.06 30.20
N VAL A 458 -28.70 34.92 29.86
CA VAL A 458 -27.63 35.33 30.80
C VAL A 458 -27.46 36.85 30.78
N GLY A 459 -27.37 37.47 31.96
CA GLY A 459 -27.11 38.90 32.13
C GLY A 459 -28.22 39.81 31.62
N ASP A 460 -27.92 40.68 30.66
CA ASP A 460 -28.82 41.72 30.07
C ASP A 460 -30.02 41.16 29.26
N GLN A 461 -30.58 40.02 29.67
CA GLN A 461 -31.60 39.25 28.94
C GLN A 461 -31.16 38.84 27.53
N LYS A 462 -29.87 38.61 27.33
CA LYS A 462 -29.36 38.09 26.07
C LYS A 462 -29.76 36.62 25.93
N ASN A 463 -30.58 36.33 24.93
CA ASN A 463 -30.98 34.97 24.58
C ASN A 463 -29.89 34.30 23.75
N TYR A 464 -29.58 33.04 24.10
CA TYR A 464 -28.71 32.16 23.32
C TYR A 464 -29.57 31.12 22.61
N HIS A 465 -29.14 30.70 21.42
CA HIS A 465 -29.91 29.79 20.56
C HIS A 465 -29.44 28.34 20.73
N HIS A 466 -30.38 27.42 20.94
CA HIS A 466 -30.09 25.98 21.04
C HIS A 466 -29.54 25.45 19.71
N LEU A 467 -28.54 24.56 19.77
CA LEU A 467 -27.76 24.00 18.64
C LEU A 467 -26.86 24.97 17.87
N GLU A 468 -26.94 26.29 18.13
CA GLU A 468 -26.01 27.29 17.60
C GLU A 468 -25.02 27.76 18.66
N ASP A 469 -25.54 28.17 19.82
CA ASP A 469 -24.75 28.69 20.93
C ASP A 469 -24.52 27.65 22.02
N PHE A 470 -25.44 26.69 22.19
CA PHE A 470 -25.36 25.67 23.24
C PHE A 470 -26.12 24.37 22.94
N GLY A 471 -25.68 23.26 23.56
CA GLY A 471 -26.38 21.98 23.66
C GLY A 471 -26.59 21.57 25.13
N PHE A 472 -27.36 20.52 25.40
CA PHE A 472 -27.63 20.06 26.77
C PHE A 472 -27.06 18.66 27.06
N ILE A 473 -26.83 18.38 28.34
CA ILE A 473 -26.26 17.12 28.85
C ILE A 473 -27.23 16.52 29.85
N THR A 474 -27.58 15.24 29.67
CA THR A 474 -28.49 14.47 30.55
C THR A 474 -27.79 13.30 31.26
N LEU A 475 -26.45 13.30 31.25
CA LEU A 475 -25.63 12.31 31.94
C LEU A 475 -25.34 12.75 33.39
N GLY A 476 -25.14 11.77 34.27
CA GLY A 476 -24.87 12.02 35.69
C GLY A 476 -26.02 12.76 36.41
N CYS A 477 -25.69 13.87 37.06
CA CYS A 477 -26.62 14.83 37.67
C CYS A 477 -27.25 15.78 36.64
N GLY A 478 -26.83 15.74 35.37
CA GLY A 478 -27.44 16.52 34.29
C GLY A 478 -28.85 16.03 34.00
N GLY A 479 -29.82 16.93 34.02
CA GLY A 479 -31.21 16.57 33.76
C GLY A 479 -32.13 17.78 33.64
N GLY A 480 -33.42 17.54 33.83
CA GLY A 480 -34.44 18.56 33.66
C GLY A 480 -34.46 19.54 34.82
N GLY A 481 -34.74 20.82 34.56
CA GLY A 481 -34.85 21.81 35.61
C GLY A 481 -35.04 23.22 35.10
N LYS A 482 -35.52 24.09 35.98
CA LYS A 482 -35.58 25.53 35.76
C LYS A 482 -34.83 26.23 36.88
N VAL A 483 -33.80 26.97 36.51
CA VAL A 483 -32.94 27.73 37.42
C VAL A 483 -32.92 29.19 37.01
N ASP A 484 -32.88 30.05 38.02
CA ASP A 484 -32.62 31.48 37.90
C ASP A 484 -31.75 31.85 39.10
N ALA A 485 -30.45 31.99 38.86
CA ALA A 485 -29.46 32.13 39.92
C ALA A 485 -28.19 32.87 39.46
N PRO A 486 -27.41 33.44 40.41
CA PRO A 486 -26.16 34.11 40.11
C PRO A 486 -25.15 33.18 39.43
N LEU A 487 -24.46 33.69 38.41
CA LEU A 487 -23.42 32.99 37.67
C LEU A 487 -22.05 33.19 38.34
N ALA A 488 -21.30 32.10 38.48
CA ALA A 488 -19.92 32.11 38.94
C ALA A 488 -19.03 31.30 37.99
N PHE A 489 -17.82 31.80 37.73
CA PHE A 489 -16.81 31.07 36.99
C PHE A 489 -15.98 30.20 37.93
N VAL A 490 -15.77 28.94 37.57
CA VAL A 490 -14.88 28.01 38.28
C VAL A 490 -13.76 27.58 37.34
N GLY A 491 -12.51 27.80 37.77
CA GLY A 491 -11.31 27.45 37.00
C GLY A 491 -10.17 26.96 37.89
N GLY A 492 -9.14 26.39 37.26
CA GLY A 492 -7.94 25.89 37.94
C GLY A 492 -7.41 24.57 37.36
N THR A 493 -6.09 24.36 37.41
CA THR A 493 -5.42 23.16 36.85
C THR A 493 -5.58 21.90 37.69
N SER A 494 -6.14 22.01 38.90
CA SER A 494 -6.40 20.89 39.82
C SER A 494 -7.79 20.26 39.65
N LEU A 495 -8.63 20.81 38.79
CA LEU A 495 -10.00 20.32 38.54
C LEU A 495 -10.00 18.88 37.98
N GLU A 496 -8.99 18.47 37.22
CA GLU A 496 -8.83 17.09 36.72
C GLU A 496 -8.64 16.02 37.82
N ARG A 497 -8.24 16.38 39.05
CA ARG A 497 -7.80 15.41 40.08
C ARG A 497 -8.85 15.02 41.13
N ASN A 498 -10.14 15.32 40.92
CA ASN A 498 -11.26 14.91 41.80
C ASN A 498 -11.12 15.33 43.30
N LEU A 499 -10.24 16.27 43.66
CA LEU A 499 -9.76 16.45 45.05
C LEU A 499 -9.75 17.91 45.55
N ALA A 500 -10.33 18.88 44.82
CA ALA A 500 -10.12 20.30 45.13
C ALA A 500 -11.39 21.18 45.15
N LEU A 501 -12.59 20.61 45.03
CA LEU A 501 -13.84 21.38 45.02
C LEU A 501 -14.49 21.55 46.41
N ASP A 502 -14.11 20.74 47.41
CA ASP A 502 -14.76 20.69 48.73
C ASP A 502 -14.69 22.01 49.52
N ASP A 503 -13.67 22.84 49.25
CA ASP A 503 -13.47 24.13 49.91
C ASP A 503 -14.22 25.29 49.21
N LEU A 504 -14.86 25.05 48.07
CA LEU A 504 -15.60 26.05 47.30
C LEU A 504 -17.09 26.03 47.68
N ASN A 505 -17.64 27.19 48.02
CA ASN A 505 -19.07 27.36 48.27
C ASN A 505 -19.81 27.63 46.94
N LEU A 506 -20.36 26.59 46.34
CA LEU A 506 -21.12 26.65 45.07
C LEU A 506 -22.64 26.76 45.29
N GLN A 507 -23.08 26.93 46.55
CA GLN A 507 -24.48 26.84 46.91
C GLN A 507 -25.32 27.93 46.25
N GLY A 508 -26.34 27.52 45.50
CA GLY A 508 -27.32 28.44 44.93
C GLY A 508 -26.86 29.19 43.68
N GLN A 509 -25.80 28.74 43.01
CA GLN A 509 -25.20 29.41 41.85
C GLN A 509 -25.27 28.53 40.59
N VAL A 510 -25.22 29.17 39.42
CA VAL A 510 -24.92 28.51 38.13
C VAL A 510 -23.41 28.58 37.91
N ILE A 511 -22.80 27.47 37.53
CA ILE A 511 -21.34 27.37 37.40
C ILE A 511 -20.94 27.40 35.93
N LEU A 512 -20.08 28.34 35.54
CA LEU A 512 -19.42 28.40 34.24
C LEU A 512 -17.99 27.86 34.35
N SER A 513 -17.62 26.87 33.56
CA SER A 513 -16.27 26.28 33.62
C SER A 513 -15.76 25.81 32.24
N PRO A 514 -14.43 25.86 31.97
CA PRO A 514 -13.86 25.27 30.76
C PRO A 514 -14.06 23.76 30.72
N GLY A 515 -14.68 23.23 29.65
CA GLY A 515 -14.97 21.81 29.53
C GLY A 515 -13.72 20.92 29.40
N ALA A 516 -12.62 21.47 28.88
CA ALA A 516 -11.35 20.77 28.72
C ALA A 516 -10.61 20.51 30.04
N ASP A 517 -10.89 21.33 31.07
CA ASP A 517 -10.15 21.35 32.33
C ASP A 517 -10.87 20.59 33.45
N VAL A 518 -12.06 20.03 33.18
CA VAL A 518 -12.92 19.37 34.17
C VAL A 518 -13.17 17.89 33.83
N PRO A 519 -13.26 17.01 34.83
CA PRO A 519 -13.54 15.58 34.60
C PRO A 519 -14.98 15.37 34.12
N ALA A 520 -15.26 14.22 33.50
CA ALA A 520 -16.60 13.89 32.95
C ALA A 520 -17.72 13.95 34.01
N ASN A 521 -17.42 13.59 35.26
CA ASN A 521 -18.37 13.65 36.38
C ASN A 521 -18.37 15.00 37.12
N PHE A 522 -17.80 16.06 36.54
CA PHE A 522 -17.79 17.39 37.14
C PHE A 522 -19.18 17.94 37.48
N PRO A 523 -20.21 17.79 36.62
CA PRO A 523 -21.58 18.19 36.97
C PRO A 523 -22.07 17.52 38.26
N ASP A 524 -21.69 16.27 38.50
CA ASP A 524 -22.09 15.53 39.71
C ASP A 524 -21.46 16.12 40.97
N GLN A 525 -20.19 16.51 40.87
CA GLN A 525 -19.43 17.09 41.98
C GLN A 525 -19.99 18.47 42.38
N VAL A 526 -20.24 19.34 41.40
CA VAL A 526 -20.76 20.69 41.67
C VAL A 526 -22.21 20.66 42.13
N ALA A 527 -23.03 19.73 41.61
CA ALA A 527 -24.38 19.51 42.09
C ALA A 527 -24.40 19.08 43.57
N ALA A 528 -23.49 18.19 43.97
CA ALA A 528 -23.35 17.75 45.37
C ALA A 528 -22.95 18.91 46.31
N LEU A 529 -22.23 19.91 45.81
CA LEU A 529 -21.86 21.14 46.52
C LEU A 529 -22.95 22.23 46.50
N GLY A 530 -24.10 21.95 45.88
CA GLY A 530 -25.28 22.83 45.91
C GLY A 530 -25.40 23.78 44.73
N ALA A 531 -24.65 23.57 43.64
CA ALA A 531 -24.87 24.27 42.38
C ALA A 531 -26.29 23.96 41.83
N LEU A 532 -26.91 24.96 41.19
CA LEU A 532 -28.25 24.84 40.63
C LEU A 532 -28.28 24.65 39.11
N GLY A 533 -27.14 24.79 38.44
CA GLY A 533 -26.97 24.59 37.00
C GLY A 533 -25.52 24.71 36.58
N VAL A 534 -25.17 24.19 35.39
CA VAL A 534 -23.79 24.20 34.89
C VAL A 534 -23.73 24.60 33.42
N LEU A 535 -22.80 25.49 33.08
CA LEU A 535 -22.39 25.88 31.74
C LEU A 535 -20.96 25.40 31.49
N LEU A 536 -20.78 24.42 30.61
CA LEU A 536 -19.48 23.91 30.21
C LEU A 536 -19.06 24.50 28.87
N ILE A 537 -17.86 25.07 28.80
CA ILE A 537 -17.35 25.63 27.54
C ILE A 537 -16.83 24.48 26.67
N SER A 538 -17.39 24.34 25.47
CA SER A 538 -16.97 23.35 24.47
C SER A 538 -15.54 23.58 23.98
N ASP A 539 -14.85 22.49 23.64
CA ASP A 539 -13.53 22.47 23.00
C ASP A 539 -13.56 21.66 21.69
N ASP A 540 -12.44 21.60 20.98
CA ASP A 540 -12.31 20.84 19.72
C ASP A 540 -12.58 19.33 19.88
N ALA A 541 -12.51 18.79 21.11
CA ALA A 541 -12.71 17.38 21.42
C ALA A 541 -14.18 17.05 21.77
N GLN A 542 -14.93 18.01 22.29
CA GLN A 542 -16.28 17.84 22.80
C GLN A 542 -17.24 18.89 22.19
N PRO A 543 -17.84 18.59 21.02
CA PRO A 543 -18.70 19.53 20.30
C PRO A 543 -20.01 19.83 21.04
N ILE A 544 -20.71 20.89 20.62
CA ILE A 544 -22.04 21.30 21.12
C ILE A 544 -23.16 20.36 20.63
N VAL A 545 -23.10 19.09 21.03
CA VAL A 545 -24.14 18.09 20.75
C VAL A 545 -25.04 17.96 21.97
N SER A 546 -26.36 17.83 21.75
CA SER A 546 -27.29 17.54 22.85
C SER A 546 -27.31 16.03 23.10
N GLN A 547 -27.13 15.63 24.36
CA GLN A 547 -27.21 14.23 24.77
C GLN A 547 -28.63 13.93 25.25
N PHE A 548 -29.19 12.84 24.73
CA PHE A 548 -30.55 12.39 25.07
C PHE A 548 -30.54 11.16 25.96
N GLU A 549 -29.36 10.61 26.26
CA GLU A 549 -29.20 9.42 27.08
C GLU A 549 -29.41 9.71 28.55
N MET A 550 -30.19 8.86 29.20
CA MET A 550 -30.28 8.82 30.65
C MET A 550 -29.44 7.65 31.17
N THR A 551 -28.51 7.97 32.06
CA THR A 551 -27.67 6.98 32.74
C THR A 551 -28.55 5.97 33.54
N GLY A 552 -28.13 4.69 33.60
CA GLY A 552 -28.92 3.61 34.21
C GLY A 552 -29.17 3.73 35.73
N ASP A 553 -30.00 2.84 36.30
CA ASP A 553 -30.49 2.90 37.70
C ASP A 553 -29.43 3.05 38.81
N MET A 554 -28.15 2.76 38.55
CA MET A 554 -27.07 2.92 39.53
C MET A 554 -26.66 4.38 39.81
N THR A 555 -26.83 5.31 38.86
CA THR A 555 -26.47 6.74 39.03
C THR A 555 -27.60 7.57 39.66
N LYS A 556 -28.85 7.10 39.64
CA LYS A 556 -29.96 7.69 40.42
C LYS A 556 -29.65 7.78 41.93
N TYR A 557 -28.75 6.92 42.42
CA TYR A 557 -28.28 6.96 43.80
C TYR A 557 -27.22 8.06 44.07
N GLN A 558 -26.55 8.55 43.03
CA GLN A 558 -25.48 9.55 43.14
C GLN A 558 -26.02 10.98 43.08
N CYS A 559 -27.18 11.19 42.44
CA CYS A 559 -27.74 12.52 42.18
C CYS A 559 -29.24 12.59 42.56
N PRO A 560 -29.57 12.93 43.82
CA PRO A 560 -30.97 12.99 44.27
C PRO A 560 -31.77 14.16 43.68
N ASN A 561 -31.11 15.20 43.18
CA ASN A 561 -31.72 16.31 42.43
C ASN A 561 -30.95 16.50 41.13
N GLU A 562 -31.66 16.44 40.00
CA GLU A 562 -31.10 16.77 38.68
C GLU A 562 -30.95 18.29 38.53
N ILE A 563 -29.92 18.73 37.81
CA ILE A 563 -29.68 20.14 37.48
C ILE A 563 -29.53 20.32 35.96
N PRO A 564 -29.97 21.45 35.37
CA PRO A 564 -29.74 21.72 33.96
C PRO A 564 -28.25 21.94 33.69
N VAL A 565 -27.70 21.15 32.77
CA VAL A 565 -26.30 21.23 32.33
C VAL A 565 -26.26 21.52 30.84
N PHE A 566 -25.73 22.68 30.47
CA PHE A 566 -25.56 23.07 29.06
C PHE A 566 -24.09 23.18 28.70
N ARG A 567 -23.75 22.75 27.48
CA ARG A 567 -22.45 22.96 26.86
C ARG A 567 -22.56 24.13 25.88
N ILE A 568 -21.73 25.16 26.04
CA ILE A 568 -21.79 26.40 25.26
C ILE A 568 -20.57 26.57 24.35
N THR A 569 -20.70 27.30 23.25
CA THR A 569 -19.56 27.62 22.37
C THR A 569 -18.58 28.58 23.04
N PRO A 570 -17.29 28.56 22.67
CA PRO A 570 -16.32 29.57 23.14
C PRO A 570 -16.76 31.01 22.86
N SER A 571 -17.40 31.27 21.72
CA SER A 571 -17.96 32.59 21.39
C SER A 571 -19.12 33.00 22.29
N ALA A 572 -19.99 32.06 22.67
CA ALA A 572 -21.05 32.32 23.64
C ALA A 572 -20.45 32.61 25.02
N ALA A 573 -19.46 31.84 25.45
CA ALA A 573 -18.74 32.04 26.71
C ALA A 573 -18.04 33.42 26.77
N GLU A 574 -17.31 33.81 25.71
CA GLU A 574 -16.70 35.14 25.61
C GLU A 574 -17.76 36.25 25.67
N SER A 575 -18.90 36.06 25.00
CA SER A 575 -20.00 37.02 25.07
C SER A 575 -20.65 37.11 26.46
N ILE A 576 -20.65 36.04 27.25
CA ILE A 576 -21.13 36.06 28.64
C ILE A 576 -20.14 36.85 29.50
N LEU A 577 -18.85 36.50 29.43
CA LEU A 577 -17.79 37.13 30.23
C LEU A 577 -17.56 38.60 29.89
N ALA A 578 -17.76 39.00 28.63
CA ALA A 578 -17.62 40.39 28.21
C ALA A 578 -18.61 41.34 28.92
N GLN A 579 -19.77 40.84 29.36
CA GLN A 579 -20.76 41.64 30.11
C GLN A 579 -20.26 42.01 31.51
N THR A 580 -19.30 41.24 32.05
CA THR A 580 -18.79 41.36 33.42
C THR A 580 -17.38 41.95 33.46
N GLY A 581 -16.86 42.35 32.29
CA GLY A 581 -15.53 42.94 32.16
C GLY A 581 -14.39 41.93 32.20
N HIS A 582 -14.69 40.62 32.16
CA HIS A 582 -13.70 39.55 32.15
C HIS A 582 -13.49 38.97 30.75
N THR A 583 -12.34 38.32 30.53
CA THR A 583 -12.07 37.59 29.29
C THR A 583 -11.84 36.11 29.57
N LEU A 584 -12.21 35.25 28.61
CA LEU A 584 -12.02 33.80 28.75
C LEU A 584 -10.54 33.44 28.93
N ALA A 585 -9.64 34.12 28.20
CA ALA A 585 -8.20 33.91 28.30
C ALA A 585 -7.60 34.29 29.66
N GLU A 586 -8.18 35.29 30.33
CA GLU A 586 -7.77 35.71 31.68
C GLU A 586 -8.19 34.66 32.72
N LEU A 587 -9.47 34.26 32.69
CA LEU A 587 -10.03 33.33 33.66
C LEU A 587 -9.62 31.87 33.43
N SER A 588 -9.27 31.48 32.21
CA SER A 588 -8.77 30.14 31.89
C SER A 588 -7.25 30.03 31.97
N SER A 589 -6.56 31.05 32.48
CA SER A 589 -5.12 30.98 32.69
C SER A 589 -4.79 29.94 33.78
N PRO A 590 -3.71 29.15 33.62
CA PRO A 590 -3.42 28.03 34.51
C PRO A 590 -3.12 28.53 35.95
N ALA A 591 -4.04 28.27 36.87
CA ALA A 591 -3.88 28.47 38.30
C ALA A 591 -3.61 27.11 39.00
N GLU A 592 -2.69 27.05 39.97
CA GLU A 592 -2.36 25.80 40.70
C GLU A 592 -3.54 25.30 41.56
N GLU A 593 -4.34 26.21 42.12
CA GLU A 593 -5.50 25.91 42.96
C GLU A 593 -6.82 26.19 42.24
N SER A 594 -7.88 25.46 42.60
CA SER A 594 -9.23 25.70 42.11
C SER A 594 -9.79 26.97 42.74
N PHE A 595 -10.41 27.84 41.94
CA PHE A 595 -10.96 29.11 42.42
C PHE A 595 -12.38 29.35 41.90
N ILE A 596 -13.10 30.22 42.60
CA ILE A 596 -14.41 30.72 42.19
C ILE A 596 -14.35 32.24 41.98
N GLN A 597 -14.87 32.69 40.85
CA GLN A 597 -15.00 34.11 40.51
C GLN A 597 -16.49 34.43 40.28
N PRO A 598 -17.17 35.09 41.22
CA PRO A 598 -18.53 35.60 41.00
C PRO A 598 -18.55 36.58 39.84
N LEU A 599 -19.56 36.47 38.97
CA LEU A 599 -19.66 37.27 37.74
C LEU A 599 -20.72 38.39 37.85
N ASP A 600 -21.38 38.56 39.01
CA ASP A 600 -22.39 39.60 39.29
C ASP A 600 -23.51 39.72 38.22
N ILE A 601 -23.81 38.61 37.56
CA ILE A 601 -24.92 38.47 36.59
C ILE A 601 -25.68 37.18 36.89
N ASP A 602 -26.97 37.16 36.56
CA ASP A 602 -27.80 35.97 36.72
C ASP A 602 -27.86 35.16 35.41
N ALA A 603 -27.98 33.84 35.56
CA ALA A 603 -28.22 32.91 34.46
C ALA A 603 -29.56 32.20 34.69
N SER A 604 -30.46 32.34 33.72
CA SER A 604 -31.71 31.60 33.66
C SER A 604 -31.58 30.46 32.65
N MET A 605 -31.73 29.23 33.14
CA MET A 605 -31.70 28.01 32.33
C MET A 605 -33.01 27.24 32.51
N SER A 606 -33.57 26.73 31.43
CA SER A 606 -34.78 25.91 31.46
C SER A 606 -34.65 24.73 30.51
N LEU A 607 -34.79 23.53 31.03
CA LEU A 607 -34.85 22.28 30.28
C LEU A 607 -35.97 21.41 30.86
N GLU A 608 -37.03 21.19 30.07
CA GLU A 608 -38.11 20.28 30.46
C GLU A 608 -37.97 18.98 29.67
N LEU A 609 -37.81 17.84 30.36
CA LEU A 609 -37.57 16.54 29.74
C LEU A 609 -38.81 15.63 29.82
N SER A 610 -38.96 14.77 28.82
CA SER A 610 -39.96 13.71 28.78
C SER A 610 -39.68 12.63 29.81
N GLN A 611 -40.65 11.75 30.04
CA GLN A 611 -40.38 10.52 30.79
C GLN A 611 -39.35 9.65 30.04
N PRO A 612 -38.44 8.97 30.75
CA PRO A 612 -37.45 8.10 30.12
C PRO A 612 -38.13 6.99 29.34
N THR A 613 -37.74 6.85 28.08
CA THR A 613 -38.25 5.81 27.18
C THR A 613 -37.12 4.85 26.84
N ALA A 614 -37.32 3.56 27.08
CA ALA A 614 -36.34 2.55 26.69
C ALA A 614 -36.31 2.43 25.16
N VAL A 615 -35.11 2.54 24.60
CA VAL A 615 -34.88 2.42 23.15
C VAL A 615 -33.80 1.37 22.90
N GLU A 616 -34.05 0.53 21.90
CA GLU A 616 -33.05 -0.39 21.39
C GLU A 616 -32.31 0.24 20.21
N ILE A 617 -30.98 0.22 20.27
CA ILE A 617 -30.12 0.80 19.26
C ILE A 617 -29.52 -0.32 18.44
N PRO A 618 -29.78 -0.36 17.13
CA PRO A 618 -29.31 -1.45 16.32
C PRO A 618 -27.84 -1.30 15.94
N ASN A 619 -27.15 -2.43 15.86
CA ASN A 619 -25.82 -2.55 15.24
C ASN A 619 -25.88 -3.55 14.08
N ALA A 620 -25.27 -3.21 12.94
CA ALA A 620 -25.23 -4.10 11.78
C ALA A 620 -23.82 -4.66 11.54
N VAL A 621 -23.74 -5.96 11.27
CA VAL A 621 -22.46 -6.68 11.11
C VAL A 621 -22.50 -7.55 9.87
N GLY A 622 -21.59 -7.32 8.94
CA GLY A 622 -21.31 -8.17 7.78
C GLY A 622 -19.97 -8.89 7.95
N PHE A 623 -19.87 -10.13 7.47
CA PHE A 623 -18.65 -10.92 7.55
C PHE A 623 -18.21 -11.42 6.17
N LEU A 624 -16.94 -11.20 5.87
CA LEU A 624 -16.23 -11.76 4.73
C LEU A 624 -15.08 -12.62 5.27
N GLY A 625 -15.18 -13.93 5.09
CA GLY A 625 -14.13 -14.85 5.56
C GLY A 625 -12.86 -14.69 4.74
N GLY A 626 -11.72 -14.65 5.41
CA GLY A 626 -10.43 -14.67 4.72
C GLY A 626 -10.19 -16.01 4.06
N TYR A 627 -9.58 -16.02 2.87
CA TYR A 627 -9.23 -17.28 2.19
C TYR A 627 -8.05 -18.00 2.85
N ASP A 628 -7.24 -17.29 3.65
CA ASP A 628 -6.05 -17.85 4.27
C ASP A 628 -6.41 -18.39 5.65
N MET A 629 -6.42 -19.72 5.82
CA MET A 629 -6.85 -20.38 7.06
C MET A 629 -6.05 -19.94 8.30
N ASP A 630 -4.78 -19.55 8.14
CA ASP A 630 -3.93 -19.10 9.25
C ASP A 630 -4.28 -17.67 9.68
N TYR A 631 -4.75 -16.85 8.73
CA TYR A 631 -5.10 -15.45 8.89
C TYR A 631 -6.61 -15.19 8.94
N ALA A 632 -7.43 -16.20 8.68
CA ALA A 632 -8.88 -16.13 8.76
C ALA A 632 -9.34 -15.86 10.20
N ASN A 633 -8.49 -16.15 11.19
CA ASN A 633 -8.71 -15.79 12.59
C ASN A 633 -8.21 -14.38 12.93
N GLU A 634 -7.43 -13.74 12.05
CA GLU A 634 -7.11 -12.32 12.15
C GLU A 634 -8.24 -11.51 11.50
N LEU A 635 -8.66 -10.46 12.20
CA LEU A 635 -9.80 -9.63 11.80
C LEU A 635 -9.35 -8.25 11.38
N VAL A 636 -9.68 -7.87 10.15
CA VAL A 636 -9.71 -6.46 9.74
C VAL A 636 -11.12 -5.96 9.98
N VAL A 637 -11.26 -4.98 10.88
CA VAL A 637 -12.56 -4.37 11.16
C VAL A 637 -12.66 -3.08 10.35
N VAL A 638 -13.55 -3.09 9.37
CA VAL A 638 -14.00 -1.87 8.70
C VAL A 638 -15.25 -1.44 9.43
N PHE A 639 -15.27 -0.23 9.97
CA PHE A 639 -16.45 0.23 10.70
C PHE A 639 -16.84 1.67 10.36
N THR A 640 -18.11 1.95 10.62
CA THR A 640 -18.69 3.29 10.63
C THR A 640 -19.65 3.37 11.82
N THR A 641 -19.96 4.58 12.22
CA THR A 641 -20.85 4.89 13.34
C THR A 641 -22.06 5.66 12.83
N PHE A 642 -23.16 5.55 13.56
CA PHE A 642 -24.30 6.42 13.39
C PHE A 642 -24.89 6.71 14.76
N ASP A 643 -25.24 7.96 14.99
CA ASP A 643 -25.76 8.39 16.26
C ASP A 643 -27.19 7.90 16.52
N GLY A 644 -28.00 7.74 15.46
CA GLY A 644 -29.33 7.12 15.47
C GLY A 644 -30.38 7.82 16.34
N LEU A 645 -29.98 8.68 17.27
CA LEU A 645 -30.81 9.29 18.31
C LEU A 645 -30.63 10.82 18.36
N GLY A 646 -29.88 11.39 17.41
CA GLY A 646 -29.59 12.81 17.31
C GLY A 646 -30.72 13.64 16.66
N LEU A 647 -30.61 14.96 16.83
CA LEU A 647 -31.37 15.95 16.07
C LEU A 647 -30.50 16.41 14.88
N THR A 648 -31.11 16.58 13.72
CA THR A 648 -30.50 17.31 12.60
C THR A 648 -30.09 18.72 13.03
N PRO A 649 -29.18 19.40 12.30
CA PRO A 649 -28.83 20.81 12.57
C PRO A 649 -30.02 21.78 12.59
N ALA A 650 -31.17 21.37 12.03
CA ALA A 650 -32.42 22.12 12.04
C ALA A 650 -33.33 21.78 13.25
N GLY A 651 -32.85 21.01 14.22
CA GLY A 651 -33.61 20.59 15.41
C GLY A 651 -34.70 19.55 15.13
N GLN A 652 -34.67 18.89 13.97
CA GLN A 652 -35.63 17.85 13.58
C GLN A 652 -35.06 16.45 13.82
N ASP A 653 -35.94 15.50 14.11
CA ASP A 653 -35.62 14.08 14.16
C ASP A 653 -35.11 13.59 12.80
N GLY A 654 -33.89 13.04 12.78
CA GLY A 654 -33.27 12.53 11.56
C GLY A 654 -31.78 12.23 11.73
N ILE A 655 -31.22 11.47 10.80
CA ILE A 655 -29.79 11.13 10.79
C ILE A 655 -29.00 12.32 10.23
N PRO A 656 -27.95 12.82 10.92
CA PRO A 656 -27.11 13.89 10.41
C PRO A 656 -26.49 13.53 9.05
N ALA A 657 -26.31 14.54 8.19
CA ALA A 657 -25.69 14.35 6.89
C ALA A 657 -24.23 13.86 7.00
N SER A 658 -23.52 14.20 8.07
CA SER A 658 -22.18 13.70 8.38
C SER A 658 -22.15 12.17 8.53
N ASP A 659 -23.10 11.64 9.27
CA ASP A 659 -23.22 10.20 9.57
C ASP A 659 -23.70 9.45 8.32
N ALA A 660 -24.61 10.06 7.56
CA ALA A 660 -25.03 9.52 6.28
C ALA A 660 -23.87 9.42 5.26
N VAL A 661 -22.92 10.36 5.28
CA VAL A 661 -21.72 10.32 4.41
C VAL A 661 -20.82 9.15 4.77
N SER A 662 -20.52 8.94 6.06
CA SER A 662 -19.65 7.84 6.49
C SER A 662 -20.26 6.47 6.15
N MET A 663 -21.56 6.30 6.39
CA MET A 663 -22.32 5.11 6.01
C MET A 663 -22.38 4.90 4.49
N ALA A 664 -22.57 5.96 3.70
CA ALA A 664 -22.59 5.84 2.25
C ALA A 664 -21.22 5.40 1.67
N VAL A 665 -20.13 5.96 2.18
CA VAL A 665 -18.76 5.53 1.79
C VAL A 665 -18.51 4.08 2.18
N PHE A 666 -19.00 3.67 3.35
CA PHE A 666 -18.90 2.29 3.84
C PHE A 666 -19.64 1.30 2.93
N LEU A 667 -20.90 1.57 2.58
CA LEU A 667 -21.70 0.75 1.66
C LEU A 667 -21.08 0.67 0.27
N GLU A 668 -20.62 1.80 -0.27
CA GLU A 668 -20.01 1.85 -1.59
C GLU A 668 -18.66 1.10 -1.63
N SER A 669 -17.89 1.15 -0.55
CA SER A 669 -16.66 0.35 -0.40
C SER A 669 -16.96 -1.14 -0.37
N ALA A 670 -17.98 -1.55 0.39
CA ALA A 670 -18.47 -2.93 0.46
C ALA A 670 -18.91 -3.47 -0.91
N ARG A 671 -19.63 -2.66 -1.69
CA ARG A 671 -20.05 -3.00 -3.06
C ARG A 671 -18.87 -3.27 -3.98
N ILE A 672 -17.91 -2.34 -4.04
CA ILE A 672 -16.74 -2.44 -4.92
C ILE A 672 -15.98 -3.74 -4.66
N TRP A 673 -15.87 -4.13 -3.39
CA TRP A 673 -15.19 -5.36 -3.01
C TRP A 673 -15.87 -6.61 -3.53
N GLN A 674 -17.20 -6.67 -3.44
CA GLN A 674 -17.95 -7.79 -3.99
C GLN A 674 -17.94 -7.81 -5.52
N GLU A 675 -18.18 -6.68 -6.19
CA GLU A 675 -18.21 -6.64 -7.66
C GLU A 675 -16.87 -7.05 -8.28
N ASN A 676 -15.75 -6.72 -7.62
CA ASN A 676 -14.41 -7.11 -8.05
C ASN A 676 -14.00 -8.53 -7.58
N ASN A 677 -14.87 -9.24 -6.87
CA ASN A 677 -14.57 -10.53 -6.24
C ASN A 677 -13.23 -10.49 -5.47
N LEU A 678 -13.03 -9.43 -4.69
CA LEU A 678 -11.85 -9.30 -3.84
C LEU A 678 -11.87 -10.40 -2.78
N ASP A 679 -10.86 -11.26 -2.80
CA ASP A 679 -10.72 -12.36 -1.85
C ASP A 679 -9.65 -12.00 -0.81
N PRO A 680 -10.03 -11.50 0.37
CA PRO A 680 -9.07 -11.01 1.34
C PRO A 680 -8.34 -12.16 2.03
N ARG A 681 -7.06 -11.95 2.33
CA ARG A 681 -6.27 -12.92 3.09
C ARG A 681 -6.80 -13.10 4.51
N ARG A 682 -7.03 -11.97 5.20
CA ARG A 682 -7.61 -11.92 6.55
C ARG A 682 -9.12 -11.90 6.48
N SER A 683 -9.77 -12.38 7.53
CA SER A 683 -11.21 -12.17 7.65
C SER A 683 -11.50 -10.69 7.87
N ILE A 684 -12.60 -10.24 7.27
CA ILE A 684 -13.01 -8.84 7.32
C ILE A 684 -14.41 -8.77 7.89
N ILE A 685 -14.55 -7.94 8.92
CA ILE A 685 -15.86 -7.63 9.50
C ILE A 685 -16.18 -6.19 9.13
N PHE A 686 -17.35 -6.02 8.55
CA PHE A 686 -17.98 -4.74 8.27
C PHE A 686 -18.95 -4.45 9.43
N VAL A 687 -18.65 -3.46 10.27
CA VAL A 687 -19.50 -3.11 11.41
C VAL A 687 -20.06 -1.71 11.28
N MET A 688 -21.35 -1.57 11.57
CA MET A 688 -22.01 -0.29 11.73
C MET A 688 -22.50 -0.21 13.16
N TRP A 689 -21.86 0.67 13.93
CA TRP A 689 -22.17 0.89 15.33
C TRP A 689 -23.22 1.99 15.48
N GLY A 690 -24.35 1.66 16.10
CA GLY A 690 -25.34 2.64 16.51
C GLY A 690 -25.01 3.19 17.90
N GLY A 691 -25.32 4.46 18.13
CA GLY A 691 -25.22 5.10 19.45
C GLY A 691 -23.80 5.49 19.84
N GLU A 692 -22.98 5.96 18.89
CA GLU A 692 -21.61 6.42 19.17
C GLU A 692 -21.55 7.58 20.18
N TYR A 693 -22.49 8.52 20.13
CA TYR A 693 -22.54 9.65 21.07
C TYR A 693 -23.21 9.32 22.41
N LEU A 694 -23.49 8.04 22.66
CA LEU A 694 -23.88 7.55 23.96
C LEU A 694 -22.62 7.18 24.75
N GLU A 695 -22.52 7.61 26.00
CA GLU A 695 -21.37 7.23 26.81
C GLU A 695 -21.49 5.75 27.17
N HIS A 696 -20.46 4.97 26.83
CA HIS A 696 -20.37 3.56 27.19
C HIS A 696 -20.47 3.42 28.72
N SER A 697 -21.58 2.84 29.20
CA SER A 697 -21.76 2.44 30.61
C SER A 697 -20.98 1.19 30.98
#